data_AF-A0A7C3DWE2-F1
#
_entry.id   AF-A0A7C3DWE2-F1
#
_cell.length_a   1.000
_cell.length_b   1.000
_cell.length_c   1.000
_cell.angle_alpha   90.00
_cell.angle_beta   90.00
_cell.angle_gamma   90.00
#
_symmetry.space_group_name_H-M   'P 1'
#
loop_
_entity.id
_entity.type
_entity.pdbx_description
1 polymer ?
#
loop_
_entity_poly.entity_id
_entity_poly.type
_entity_poly.pdbx_seq_one_letter_code
_entity_poly.pdbx_strand_id
1 'polypeptide(L)'
;MKRSSGLFRVLVCFLLVCAGGPVRAADRPPIWISKPVPTALVGQPYESFLLAMDPDGEASSYALLTAPDWLEIAEVSEPRIYSIAGSLDRGGGQDALAVQLNSPVAGALDSLGNLYVADAGNHRVWKRGTNGVMVVVAGTGEPGYSGDGGLATRARLLFPAGLAVDTADNVYVADTGNHRVRRISPAGLILTIAGDGLAGFGGDGGSALRARFNRPEALAWWPAGRLYVADAQNHRIRMIDEMGIVTTVAGTGEPGFSGDGSPAVLARLRTPRGLTVLPDGSLVIADSANARLRRVGLDGVVRTIAGTGEPGISGDGGPATAAKLFLPVSLAASPEGIWMVEAFDARVRHIAAGSGVINSVPGTGQTGTGSSVQASGVAIQDTGRLIVFEGPTRRVSVINSAGVVTQRLAGLGSEPDSGEGQPATSVPLAGPIAATIGPEGSIYVAEAGRHRVLRINADQTLTVVAGTGVAGFGGDGAPGPTTALSDPGGLAFDPEGNLYIAESGNHRIRKLSPGGILTTFAGTGQAGGSGDGGRALEARLASPRGLAFDAAGNLYVADQGNNRIRRIQTDGTIQTVAGTGVSAFRGDHGPATNAWLWGPNDLAFDAAGNLYVADTLNHRVRKIDREGVISTLAGTGSPGFSGDGGPASQAQLNFPRGLTASPDGFVYVADFYNHRIRRIRPDGIIETVVGAAVADPDFGGFSGDGGPPLLATLGGPTDVELIANGDLVIVETHQGFVRRVVHQGWVLRGVPVAATPPTQPVALRARAGALASEQNFELHLESLPVVTRQPRARVVAPGAAADFRVEASGTPPLSYQWLRNGAVLNDGGRFSGVTTPQFRINDVRPADQATYAVLVLNAAGAVASDTASLEVSANLPPEISLEPDPQLGSGHIKFRVAGPAGAACEIQSSPDLRAWSRLREIILNPDGVVVIDAVAGERRFYRGVIR
;
A
#
# COMPACT_ATOMS: atom_id res chain seq x y z
N MET A 1 3.41 4.65 54.03
CA MET A 1 2.80 5.99 54.19
C MET A 1 3.04 6.77 52.89
N LYS A 2 2.00 7.50 52.46
CA LYS A 2 1.73 8.32 51.25
C LYS A 2 2.86 8.77 50.28
N ARG A 3 2.40 8.86 49.00
CA ARG A 3 2.79 9.73 47.85
C ARG A 3 4.14 9.41 47.18
N SER A 4 4.36 9.54 45.87
CA SER A 4 3.56 9.79 44.66
C SER A 4 4.54 9.78 43.46
N SER A 5 4.04 9.59 42.23
CA SER A 5 4.58 10.03 40.92
C SER A 5 5.90 9.44 40.36
N GLY A 6 5.87 9.04 39.08
CA GLY A 6 7.04 8.98 38.18
C GLY A 6 6.93 7.85 37.12
N LEU A 7 6.45 8.13 35.91
CA LEU A 7 7.26 8.43 34.70
C LEU A 7 8.33 7.36 34.38
N PHE A 8 8.01 6.44 33.45
CA PHE A 8 9.02 5.72 32.68
C PHE A 8 9.24 6.46 31.36
N ARG A 9 10.42 7.06 31.20
CA ARG A 9 10.97 7.50 29.91
C ARG A 9 11.89 6.40 29.41
N VAL A 10 11.64 5.85 28.23
CA VAL A 10 12.68 5.13 27.48
C VAL A 10 13.53 6.19 26.78
N LEU A 11 14.74 6.38 27.30
CA LEU A 11 15.77 7.25 26.76
C LEU A 11 16.70 6.37 25.90
N VAL A 12 16.90 6.72 24.63
CA VAL A 12 17.98 6.17 23.81
C VAL A 12 19.28 6.82 24.28
N CYS A 13 20.13 6.08 24.98
CA CYS A 13 21.42 6.55 25.48
C CYS A 13 22.50 6.47 24.38
N PHE A 14 23.17 7.59 24.09
CA PHE A 14 24.52 7.56 23.53
C PHE A 14 25.52 7.61 24.69
N LEU A 15 26.37 6.58 24.81
CA LEU A 15 27.48 6.56 25.75
C LEU A 15 28.67 7.29 25.10
N LEU A 16 29.00 8.49 25.56
CA LEU A 16 30.32 9.09 25.32
C LEU A 16 31.20 8.76 26.52
N VAL A 17 32.15 7.83 26.33
CA VAL A 17 33.19 7.55 27.33
C VAL A 17 34.25 8.65 27.19
N CYS A 18 34.26 9.60 28.12
CA CYS A 18 35.41 10.47 28.31
C CYS A 18 36.55 9.66 28.93
N ALA A 19 37.72 9.65 28.27
CA ALA A 19 38.94 9.07 28.80
C ALA A 19 39.44 9.90 29.99
N GLY A 20 39.43 9.31 31.20
CA GLY A 20 40.13 9.89 32.35
C GLY A 20 39.64 9.43 33.73
N GLY A 21 40.35 8.47 34.33
CA GLY A 21 40.34 8.21 35.78
C GLY A 21 39.42 7.07 36.27
N PRO A 22 39.82 6.30 37.31
CA PRO A 22 39.10 5.12 37.75
C PRO A 22 37.88 5.50 38.60
N VAL A 23 36.67 5.34 38.07
CA VAL A 23 35.42 5.51 38.83
C VAL A 23 35.06 4.18 39.49
N ARG A 24 34.93 4.20 40.82
CA ARG A 24 34.45 3.07 41.63
C ARG A 24 33.00 2.76 41.29
N ALA A 25 32.69 1.47 41.15
CA ALA A 25 31.37 0.97 40.84
C ALA A 25 30.35 1.31 41.95
N ALA A 26 29.45 2.25 41.67
CA ALA A 26 28.17 2.43 42.33
C ALA A 26 27.14 2.85 41.27
N ASP A 27 26.04 2.11 41.21
CA ASP A 27 25.03 2.15 40.15
C ASP A 27 24.26 3.48 40.11
N ARG A 28 24.51 4.31 39.08
CA ARG A 28 23.54 4.97 38.17
C ARG A 28 24.19 6.16 37.43
N PRO A 29 23.93 6.37 36.12
CA PRO A 29 24.48 7.49 35.36
C PRO A 29 23.80 8.84 35.72
N PRO A 30 24.48 9.98 35.55
CA PRO A 30 23.91 11.31 35.77
C PRO A 30 22.74 11.60 34.81
N ILE A 31 21.76 12.36 35.31
CA ILE A 31 20.53 12.71 34.58
C ILE A 31 20.72 14.07 33.90
N TRP A 32 20.48 14.11 32.59
CA TRP A 32 20.51 15.34 31.80
C TRP A 32 19.09 15.81 31.51
N ILE A 33 18.80 17.08 31.75
CA ILE A 33 17.47 17.67 31.57
C ILE A 33 17.61 18.92 30.71
N SER A 34 16.92 18.98 29.56
CA SER A 34 16.70 20.24 28.84
C SER A 34 15.40 20.90 29.33
N LYS A 35 15.43 22.20 29.63
CA LYS A 35 14.23 22.99 29.92
C LYS A 35 13.89 23.86 28.70
N PRO A 36 12.64 23.86 28.20
CA PRO A 36 12.19 24.86 27.24
C PRO A 36 12.05 26.23 27.94
N VAL A 37 12.53 27.30 27.31
CA VAL A 37 12.26 28.68 27.74
C VAL A 37 10.96 29.14 27.06
N PRO A 38 9.94 29.65 27.79
CA PRO A 38 8.59 29.82 27.22
C PRO A 38 8.39 31.02 26.30
N THR A 39 9.38 31.91 26.16
CA THR A 39 9.25 33.14 25.36
C THR A 39 10.60 33.60 24.85
N ALA A 40 10.64 33.95 23.58
CA ALA A 40 11.81 34.55 22.97
C ALA A 40 11.43 35.74 22.07
N LEU A 41 12.16 36.84 22.22
CA LEU A 41 12.03 38.03 21.38
C LEU A 41 12.97 37.90 20.17
N VAL A 42 12.46 38.25 18.99
CA VAL A 42 13.16 38.14 17.71
C VAL A 42 14.46 38.96 17.72
N GLY A 43 15.60 38.31 17.44
CA GLY A 43 16.87 38.98 17.11
C GLY A 43 17.99 38.98 18.16
N GLN A 44 17.92 38.18 19.22
CA GLN A 44 19.01 37.99 20.19
C GLN A 44 19.58 36.55 20.14
N PRO A 45 20.89 36.34 20.36
CA PRO A 45 21.48 35.00 20.42
C PRO A 45 21.05 34.25 21.70
N TYR A 46 20.75 32.96 21.57
CA TYR A 46 20.33 32.09 22.67
C TYR A 46 21.52 31.32 23.25
N GLU A 47 21.66 31.30 24.58
CA GLU A 47 22.53 30.36 25.27
C GLU A 47 21.72 29.11 25.68
N SER A 48 22.06 27.96 25.11
CA SER A 48 21.54 26.66 25.57
C SER A 48 22.40 26.15 26.73
N PHE A 49 21.78 25.88 27.89
CA PHE A 49 22.45 25.26 29.04
C PHE A 49 22.11 23.77 29.13
N LEU A 50 23.14 22.92 29.31
CA LEU A 50 22.96 21.59 29.90
C LEU A 50 23.22 21.68 31.40
N LEU A 51 22.25 21.24 32.20
CA LEU A 51 22.43 21.05 33.64
C LEU A 51 22.81 19.57 33.88
N ALA A 52 23.95 19.34 34.51
CA ALA A 52 24.26 18.06 35.15
C ALA A 52 23.99 18.22 36.65
N MET A 53 23.10 17.40 37.20
CA MET A 53 22.94 17.27 38.65
C MET A 53 23.74 16.06 39.13
N ASP A 54 24.58 16.27 40.14
CA ASP A 54 25.17 15.15 40.87
C ASP A 54 24.11 14.45 41.75
N PRO A 55 24.39 13.25 42.29
CA PRO A 55 23.45 12.52 43.14
C PRO A 55 23.09 13.23 44.45
N ASP A 56 23.84 14.25 44.84
CA ASP A 56 23.72 14.95 46.12
C ASP A 56 22.93 16.27 46.00
N GLY A 57 22.56 16.66 44.78
CA GLY A 57 21.66 17.78 44.48
C GLY A 57 22.36 19.09 44.11
N GLU A 58 23.68 19.09 43.91
CA GLU A 58 24.43 20.24 43.43
C GLU A 58 24.42 20.26 41.88
N ALA A 59 24.00 21.38 41.30
CA ALA A 59 23.87 21.55 39.85
C ALA A 59 25.09 22.26 39.26
N SER A 60 25.77 21.62 38.30
CA SER A 60 26.80 22.26 37.48
C SER A 60 26.21 22.58 36.09
N SER A 61 26.24 23.84 35.67
CA SER A 61 25.82 24.26 34.33
C SER A 61 26.98 24.27 33.35
N TYR A 62 26.77 23.69 32.16
CA TYR A 62 27.72 23.76 31.05
C TYR A 62 27.07 24.53 29.89
N ALA A 63 27.74 25.58 29.41
CA ALA A 63 27.33 26.33 28.22
C ALA A 63 27.92 25.65 26.97
N LEU A 64 27.07 25.30 26.00
CA LEU A 64 27.52 24.84 24.68
C LEU A 64 27.69 26.05 23.76
N LEU A 65 28.92 26.29 23.31
CA LEU A 65 29.26 27.43 22.45
C LEU A 65 28.93 27.22 20.96
N THR A 66 28.64 25.98 20.51
CA THR A 66 28.19 25.67 19.13
C THR A 66 27.49 24.31 19.07
N ALA A 67 26.37 24.21 18.35
CA ALA A 67 25.72 22.92 18.04
C ALA A 67 26.53 22.12 17.01
N PRO A 68 26.62 20.78 17.13
CA PRO A 68 27.30 19.95 16.13
C PRO A 68 26.51 19.84 14.82
N ASP A 69 27.19 19.67 13.69
CA ASP A 69 26.63 19.68 12.32
C ASP A 69 25.53 18.62 12.04
N TRP A 70 25.41 17.60 12.89
CA TRP A 70 24.36 16.57 12.81
C TRP A 70 23.08 16.93 13.58
N LEU A 71 23.08 18.06 14.30
CA LEU A 71 21.95 18.58 15.06
C LEU A 71 21.49 19.90 14.45
N GLU A 72 20.69 19.82 13.39
CA GLU A 72 19.97 20.98 12.85
C GLU A 72 18.56 21.03 13.45
N ILE A 73 18.27 22.08 14.22
CA ILE A 73 16.92 22.39 14.70
C ILE A 73 16.20 23.11 13.56
N ALA A 74 15.41 22.38 12.79
CA ALA A 74 14.50 22.97 11.82
C ALA A 74 13.07 22.91 12.35
N GLU A 75 12.42 24.07 12.46
CA GLU A 75 10.96 24.14 12.59
C GLU A 75 10.34 23.51 11.34
N VAL A 76 9.54 22.46 11.50
CA VAL A 76 8.81 21.85 10.38
C VAL A 76 7.70 22.82 9.99
N SER A 77 7.79 23.41 8.81
CA SER A 77 6.77 24.34 8.32
C SER A 77 5.45 23.67 7.89
N GLU A 78 5.35 22.34 7.90
CA GLU A 78 4.17 21.61 7.40
C GLU A 78 3.81 20.34 8.21
N PRO A 79 2.52 20.13 8.58
CA PRO A 79 2.05 18.96 9.32
C PRO A 79 2.19 17.66 8.50
N ARG A 80 2.26 16.51 9.18
CA ARG A 80 2.38 15.18 8.55
C ARG A 80 1.44 14.14 9.15
N ILE A 81 0.96 13.18 8.36
CA ILE A 81 0.07 12.10 8.80
C ILE A 81 0.78 10.75 8.87
N TYR A 82 0.51 9.95 9.90
CA TYR A 82 1.09 8.62 10.09
C TYR A 82 0.03 7.63 10.58
N SER A 83 0.05 6.40 10.06
CA SER A 83 -0.71 5.30 10.67
C SER A 83 -0.04 4.84 11.96
N ILE A 84 -0.81 4.82 13.05
CA ILE A 84 -0.36 4.46 14.40
C ILE A 84 -0.99 3.17 14.92
N ALA A 85 -2.10 2.71 14.33
CA ALA A 85 -2.65 1.37 14.53
C ALA A 85 -3.42 0.89 13.30
N GLY A 86 -3.66 -0.41 13.24
CA GLY A 86 -4.16 -1.06 12.03
C GLY A 86 -3.00 -1.66 11.26
N SER A 87 -3.11 -2.95 10.97
CA SER A 87 -2.11 -3.66 10.19
C SER A 87 -2.12 -3.13 8.79
N LEU A 88 -1.00 -2.51 8.47
CA LEU A 88 -0.72 -2.23 7.10
C LEU A 88 -0.27 -3.52 6.46
N ASP A 89 -1.04 -3.92 5.47
CA ASP A 89 -0.56 -4.75 4.39
C ASP A 89 0.38 -3.83 3.54
N ARG A 90 1.47 -3.37 4.18
CA ARG A 90 2.23 -2.12 3.95
C ARG A 90 3.13 -2.16 2.72
N GLY A 91 3.08 -3.24 1.95
CA GLY A 91 3.96 -3.44 0.80
C GLY A 91 5.47 -3.48 1.11
N GLY A 92 5.92 -3.20 2.33
CA GLY A 92 7.33 -3.01 2.67
C GLY A 92 7.73 -3.61 4.03
N GLY A 93 8.78 -4.43 3.99
CA GLY A 93 9.69 -4.70 5.10
C GLY A 93 9.13 -5.44 6.32
N GLN A 94 7.97 -6.07 6.23
CA GLN A 94 7.34 -6.74 7.38
C GLN A 94 7.99 -8.09 7.67
N ASP A 95 8.00 -8.51 8.95
CA ASP A 95 8.27 -9.90 9.30
C ASP A 95 7.26 -10.80 8.57
N ALA A 96 7.73 -11.79 7.82
CA ALA A 96 6.87 -12.68 7.06
C ALA A 96 5.79 -13.36 7.92
N LEU A 97 6.08 -13.61 9.20
CA LEU A 97 5.11 -14.21 10.13
C LEU A 97 3.97 -13.27 10.50
N ALA A 98 4.16 -11.96 10.38
CA ALA A 98 3.16 -10.94 10.68
C ALA A 98 2.30 -10.54 9.47
N VAL A 99 2.63 -11.02 8.26
CA VAL A 99 1.88 -10.72 7.04
C VAL A 99 0.50 -11.39 7.07
N GLN A 100 -0.52 -10.69 6.57
CA GLN A 100 -1.86 -11.23 6.43
C GLN A 100 -2.08 -11.77 5.04
N LEU A 101 -1.87 -13.07 4.88
CA LEU A 101 -2.24 -13.74 3.66
C LEU A 101 -3.75 -13.99 3.65
N ASN A 102 -4.37 -13.94 2.48
CA ASN A 102 -5.76 -14.31 2.28
C ASN A 102 -5.87 -15.24 1.08
N SER A 103 -6.04 -16.53 1.35
CA SER A 103 -6.01 -17.56 0.31
C SER A 103 -4.70 -17.56 -0.49
N PRO A 104 -3.52 -17.74 0.15
CA PRO A 104 -2.29 -18.03 -0.59
C PRO A 104 -2.44 -19.36 -1.33
N VAL A 105 -2.25 -19.38 -2.66
CA VAL A 105 -2.57 -20.56 -3.49
C VAL A 105 -1.38 -21.17 -4.23
N ALA A 106 -0.30 -20.43 -4.42
CA ALA A 106 0.89 -20.92 -5.13
C ALA A 106 2.13 -20.13 -4.77
N GLY A 107 3.28 -20.67 -5.13
CA GLY A 107 4.54 -19.95 -5.07
C GLY A 107 5.62 -20.55 -5.95
N ALA A 108 6.66 -19.76 -6.15
CA ALA A 108 7.83 -20.12 -6.94
C ALA A 108 9.07 -19.49 -6.30
N LEU A 109 10.25 -20.07 -6.55
CA LEU A 109 11.50 -19.55 -6.02
C LEU A 109 12.35 -18.93 -7.14
N ASP A 110 13.07 -17.86 -6.82
CA ASP A 110 14.14 -17.34 -7.70
C ASP A 110 15.48 -18.07 -7.45
N SER A 111 16.47 -17.76 -8.27
CA SER A 111 17.81 -18.35 -8.22
C SER A 111 18.54 -18.16 -6.88
N LEU A 112 18.13 -17.14 -6.11
CA LEU A 112 18.67 -16.81 -4.78
C LEU A 112 17.89 -17.47 -3.63
N GLY A 113 16.85 -18.25 -3.94
CA GLY A 113 16.01 -18.94 -2.96
C GLY A 113 14.97 -18.06 -2.28
N ASN A 114 14.67 -16.87 -2.82
CA ASN A 114 13.55 -16.07 -2.33
C ASN A 114 12.24 -16.71 -2.78
N LEU A 115 11.24 -16.71 -1.90
CA LEU A 115 9.93 -17.31 -2.17
C LEU A 115 8.94 -16.25 -2.61
N TYR A 116 8.36 -16.40 -3.80
CA TYR A 116 7.22 -15.62 -4.25
C TYR A 116 5.92 -16.32 -3.89
N VAL A 117 4.92 -15.58 -3.40
CA VAL A 117 3.63 -16.11 -2.93
C VAL A 117 2.50 -15.39 -3.65
N ALA A 118 1.64 -16.14 -4.33
CA ALA A 118 0.40 -15.62 -4.91
C ALA A 118 -0.68 -15.61 -3.83
N ASP A 119 -1.02 -14.41 -3.38
CA ASP A 119 -1.99 -14.15 -2.34
C ASP A 119 -3.32 -13.75 -3.00
N ALA A 120 -4.04 -14.78 -3.46
CA ALA A 120 -5.12 -14.61 -4.43
C ALA A 120 -6.28 -13.74 -3.91
N GLY A 121 -6.64 -13.92 -2.63
CA GLY A 121 -7.73 -13.20 -1.98
C GLY A 121 -7.40 -11.75 -1.67
N ASN A 122 -6.11 -11.40 -1.56
CA ASN A 122 -5.65 -10.01 -1.44
C ASN A 122 -5.20 -9.42 -2.77
N HIS A 123 -5.37 -10.12 -3.90
CA HIS A 123 -5.01 -9.62 -5.23
C HIS A 123 -3.54 -9.16 -5.35
N ARG A 124 -2.64 -9.87 -4.68
CA ARG A 124 -1.23 -9.50 -4.53
C ARG A 124 -0.28 -10.66 -4.80
N VAL A 125 0.96 -10.31 -5.11
CA VAL A 125 2.10 -11.23 -5.12
C VAL A 125 3.14 -10.69 -4.15
N TRP A 126 3.53 -11.55 -3.21
CA TRP A 126 4.57 -11.25 -2.22
C TRP A 126 5.90 -11.88 -2.61
N LYS A 127 6.99 -11.31 -2.12
CA LYS A 127 8.33 -11.91 -2.10
C LYS A 127 8.80 -11.99 -0.66
N ARG A 128 9.18 -13.19 -0.22
CA ARG A 128 9.88 -13.44 1.03
C ARG A 128 11.37 -13.58 0.75
N GLY A 129 12.15 -12.65 1.29
CA GLY A 129 13.61 -12.74 1.30
C GLY A 129 14.11 -13.91 2.15
N THR A 130 15.34 -14.36 1.90
CA THR A 130 16.01 -15.37 2.72
C THR A 130 16.19 -14.93 4.18
N ASN A 131 16.24 -13.61 4.42
CA ASN A 131 16.23 -12.97 5.74
C ASN A 131 14.88 -13.04 6.48
N GLY A 132 13.83 -13.61 5.88
CA GLY A 132 12.50 -13.72 6.49
C GLY A 132 11.63 -12.47 6.37
N VAL A 133 12.07 -11.45 5.63
CA VAL A 133 11.28 -10.25 5.36
C VAL A 133 10.36 -10.48 4.16
N MET A 134 9.10 -10.09 4.27
CA MET A 134 8.13 -10.11 3.18
C MET A 134 7.87 -8.69 2.63
N VAL A 135 7.86 -8.59 1.30
CA VAL A 135 7.52 -7.36 0.56
C VAL A 135 6.49 -7.67 -0.52
N VAL A 136 5.60 -6.73 -0.81
CA VAL A 136 4.72 -6.86 -1.98
C VAL A 136 5.56 -6.56 -3.22
N VAL A 137 5.53 -7.46 -4.19
CA VAL A 137 6.21 -7.27 -5.47
C VAL A 137 5.25 -7.00 -6.62
N ALA A 138 3.96 -7.32 -6.46
CA ALA A 138 2.92 -6.90 -7.40
C ALA A 138 1.53 -6.85 -6.75
N GLY A 139 0.65 -6.01 -7.30
CA GLY A 139 -0.74 -5.89 -6.84
C GLY A 139 -0.92 -4.78 -5.81
N THR A 140 -1.94 -3.95 -5.99
CA THR A 140 -2.31 -2.89 -5.05
C THR A 140 -3.13 -3.39 -3.85
N GLY A 141 -3.69 -4.60 -3.91
CA GLY A 141 -4.76 -5.04 -3.01
C GLY A 141 -6.14 -4.88 -3.63
N GLU A 142 -6.31 -3.85 -4.45
CA GLU A 142 -7.56 -3.62 -5.20
C GLU A 142 -7.73 -4.58 -6.39
N PRO A 143 -8.93 -5.20 -6.54
CA PRO A 143 -9.23 -6.04 -7.69
C PRO A 143 -9.26 -5.24 -9.00
N GLY A 144 -8.68 -5.80 -10.07
CA GLY A 144 -8.82 -5.27 -11.43
C GLY A 144 -7.54 -5.42 -12.25
N TYR A 145 -7.42 -4.68 -13.35
CA TYR A 145 -6.27 -4.71 -14.26
C TYR A 145 -5.74 -3.29 -14.53
N SER A 146 -4.44 -3.07 -14.31
CA SER A 146 -3.73 -1.84 -14.70
C SER A 146 -2.20 -2.04 -14.71
N GLY A 147 -1.45 -0.99 -15.04
CA GLY A 147 -0.04 -0.86 -14.66
C GLY A 147 1.01 -1.39 -15.64
N ASP A 148 0.64 -1.82 -16.85
CA ASP A 148 1.61 -2.27 -17.85
C ASP A 148 2.65 -1.17 -18.17
N GLY A 149 3.92 -1.54 -18.10
CA GLY A 149 5.07 -0.64 -18.29
C GLY A 149 5.45 0.15 -17.05
N GLY A 150 4.68 0.07 -15.96
CA GLY A 150 4.94 0.74 -14.68
C GLY A 150 5.38 -0.23 -13.58
N LEU A 151 5.48 0.29 -12.34
CA LEU A 151 5.81 -0.51 -11.16
C LEU A 151 4.70 -1.53 -10.87
N ALA A 152 5.11 -2.77 -10.68
CA ALA A 152 4.25 -3.91 -10.39
C ALA A 152 3.43 -3.72 -9.11
N THR A 153 3.98 -3.05 -8.10
CA THR A 153 3.32 -2.73 -6.83
C THR A 153 2.17 -1.71 -6.97
N ARG A 154 2.08 -1.00 -8.11
CA ARG A 154 0.98 -0.07 -8.43
C ARG A 154 -0.04 -0.64 -9.41
N ALA A 155 0.20 -1.85 -9.91
CA ALA A 155 -0.73 -2.53 -10.81
C ALA A 155 -1.86 -3.20 -10.03
N ARG A 156 -3.08 -3.13 -10.55
CA ARG A 156 -4.18 -3.97 -10.08
C ARG A 156 -4.04 -5.36 -10.71
N LEU A 157 -4.28 -6.37 -9.89
CA LEU A 157 -4.41 -7.79 -10.27
C LEU A 157 -5.79 -8.28 -9.84
N LEU A 158 -6.26 -9.39 -10.39
CA LEU A 158 -7.52 -10.00 -10.00
C LEU A 158 -7.35 -11.51 -9.83
N PHE A 159 -7.34 -11.94 -8.57
CA PHE A 159 -7.10 -13.33 -8.14
C PHE A 159 -5.84 -13.94 -8.79
N PRO A 160 -4.63 -13.39 -8.55
CA PRO A 160 -3.40 -14.01 -9.05
C PRO A 160 -3.25 -15.42 -8.48
N ALA A 161 -2.93 -16.39 -9.32
CA ALA A 161 -2.81 -17.80 -8.93
C ALA A 161 -1.44 -18.39 -9.28
N GLY A 162 -1.28 -18.99 -10.46
CA GLY A 162 -0.04 -19.62 -10.89
C GLY A 162 1.15 -18.66 -10.92
N LEU A 163 2.28 -19.10 -10.37
CA LEU A 163 3.57 -18.40 -10.42
C LEU A 163 4.63 -19.27 -11.10
N ALA A 164 5.51 -18.63 -11.86
CA ALA A 164 6.73 -19.23 -12.38
C ALA A 164 7.85 -18.19 -12.36
N VAL A 165 9.11 -18.62 -12.25
CA VAL A 165 10.27 -17.73 -12.33
C VAL A 165 11.18 -18.26 -13.44
N ASP A 166 11.69 -17.36 -14.29
CA ASP A 166 12.68 -17.74 -15.31
C ASP A 166 14.12 -17.66 -14.78
N THR A 167 15.07 -18.05 -15.64
CA THR A 167 16.51 -18.05 -15.30
C THR A 167 17.12 -16.66 -15.17
N ALA A 168 16.39 -15.60 -15.52
CA ALA A 168 16.77 -14.21 -15.32
C ALA A 168 16.01 -13.58 -14.14
N ASP A 169 15.39 -14.40 -13.30
CA ASP A 169 14.60 -14.01 -12.13
C ASP A 169 13.40 -13.09 -12.45
N ASN A 170 12.86 -13.15 -13.67
CA ASN A 170 11.55 -12.57 -13.95
C ASN A 170 10.46 -13.47 -13.36
N VAL A 171 9.48 -12.85 -12.70
CA VAL A 171 8.35 -13.56 -12.09
C VAL A 171 7.14 -13.45 -13.01
N TYR A 172 6.60 -14.59 -13.41
CA TYR A 172 5.39 -14.69 -14.21
C TYR A 172 4.20 -15.00 -13.32
N VAL A 173 3.09 -14.31 -13.55
CA VAL A 173 1.86 -14.39 -12.76
C VAL A 173 0.69 -14.68 -13.66
N ALA A 174 -0.06 -15.74 -13.37
CA ALA A 174 -1.37 -15.95 -13.96
C ALA A 174 -2.35 -15.01 -13.23
N ASP A 175 -2.73 -13.93 -13.91
CA ASP A 175 -3.70 -12.96 -13.43
C ASP A 175 -5.10 -13.49 -13.79
N THR A 176 -5.50 -14.53 -13.06
CA THR A 176 -6.55 -15.48 -13.46
C THR A 176 -7.89 -14.82 -13.74
N GLY A 177 -8.30 -13.88 -12.88
CA GLY A 177 -9.54 -13.14 -13.02
C GLY A 177 -9.52 -12.14 -14.17
N ASN A 178 -8.35 -11.66 -14.56
CA ASN A 178 -8.16 -10.77 -15.71
C ASN A 178 -7.85 -11.50 -17.01
N HIS A 179 -7.82 -12.85 -16.99
CA HIS A 179 -7.56 -13.69 -18.17
C HIS A 179 -6.24 -13.37 -18.88
N ARG A 180 -5.20 -13.06 -18.10
CA ARG A 180 -3.88 -12.63 -18.60
C ARG A 180 -2.75 -13.37 -17.91
N VAL A 181 -1.59 -13.34 -18.55
CA VAL A 181 -0.31 -13.68 -17.93
C VAL A 181 0.54 -12.41 -17.88
N ARG A 182 1.03 -12.10 -16.68
CA ARG A 182 1.84 -10.91 -16.39
C ARG A 182 3.27 -11.33 -16.11
N ARG A 183 4.24 -10.51 -16.50
CA ARG A 183 5.67 -10.67 -16.17
C ARG A 183 6.11 -9.50 -15.31
N ILE A 184 6.79 -9.78 -14.21
CA ILE A 184 7.44 -8.83 -13.33
C ILE A 184 8.95 -8.98 -13.51
N SER A 185 9.63 -7.92 -13.95
CA SER A 185 11.09 -7.94 -14.07
C SER A 185 11.78 -7.85 -12.70
N PRO A 186 13.07 -8.21 -12.58
CA PRO A 186 13.87 -7.95 -11.38
C PRO A 186 13.86 -6.47 -10.94
N ALA A 187 13.70 -5.53 -11.87
CA ALA A 187 13.56 -4.10 -11.60
C ALA A 187 12.16 -3.69 -11.08
N GLY A 188 11.25 -4.64 -10.87
CA GLY A 188 9.90 -4.38 -10.35
C GLY A 188 8.89 -3.84 -11.36
N LEU A 189 9.18 -3.86 -12.66
CA LEU A 189 8.24 -3.48 -13.72
C LEU A 189 7.30 -4.62 -14.08
N ILE A 190 6.01 -4.34 -14.29
CA ILE A 190 5.02 -5.32 -14.75
C ILE A 190 4.59 -5.08 -16.20
N LEU A 191 4.42 -6.16 -16.95
CA LEU A 191 3.88 -6.15 -18.32
C LEU A 191 2.94 -7.33 -18.52
N THR A 192 1.87 -7.13 -19.29
CA THR A 192 1.13 -8.24 -19.90
C THR A 192 2.02 -8.87 -20.97
N ILE A 193 2.19 -10.18 -20.91
CA ILE A 193 2.92 -10.96 -21.93
C ILE A 193 1.99 -11.88 -22.72
N ALA A 194 0.80 -12.18 -22.20
CA ALA A 194 -0.21 -12.94 -22.90
C ALA A 194 -1.63 -12.63 -22.38
N GLY A 195 -2.63 -12.78 -23.26
CA GLY A 195 -4.03 -12.52 -22.95
C GLY A 195 -4.51 -11.13 -23.38
N ASP A 196 -5.60 -11.08 -24.15
CA ASP A 196 -6.30 -9.84 -24.50
C ASP A 196 -7.23 -9.33 -23.39
N GLY A 197 -7.46 -10.15 -22.36
CA GLY A 197 -8.33 -9.87 -21.23
C GLY A 197 -9.78 -10.33 -21.36
N LEU A 198 -10.13 -10.94 -22.49
CA LEU A 198 -11.46 -11.49 -22.72
C LEU A 198 -11.42 -13.00 -22.49
N ALA A 199 -12.36 -13.51 -21.70
CA ALA A 199 -12.54 -14.93 -21.53
C ALA A 199 -12.86 -15.59 -22.88
N GLY A 200 -12.08 -16.58 -23.28
CA GLY A 200 -12.33 -17.40 -24.46
C GLY A 200 -11.05 -17.98 -25.03
N PHE A 201 -11.13 -18.55 -26.23
CA PHE A 201 -10.00 -19.16 -26.93
C PHE A 201 -9.75 -18.51 -28.30
N GLY A 202 -8.47 -18.33 -28.64
CA GLY A 202 -8.02 -17.85 -29.95
C GLY A 202 -6.53 -17.47 -29.94
N GLY A 203 -5.99 -17.18 -31.11
CA GLY A 203 -4.64 -16.63 -31.29
C GLY A 203 -3.48 -17.62 -31.40
N ASP A 204 -3.75 -18.94 -31.44
CA ASP A 204 -2.70 -19.94 -31.66
C ASP A 204 -1.94 -19.73 -32.98
N GLY A 205 -0.63 -19.89 -32.93
CA GLY A 205 0.30 -19.60 -34.02
C GLY A 205 0.60 -18.10 -34.21
N GLY A 206 0.00 -17.23 -33.40
CA GLY A 206 0.20 -15.78 -33.43
C GLY A 206 0.68 -15.21 -32.10
N SER A 207 0.71 -13.88 -31.99
CA SER A 207 1.17 -13.18 -30.79
C SER A 207 0.32 -13.51 -29.57
N ALA A 208 0.99 -13.91 -28.48
CA ALA A 208 0.38 -14.23 -27.20
C ALA A 208 -0.40 -13.06 -26.60
N LEU A 209 0.00 -11.81 -26.88
CA LEU A 209 -0.69 -10.59 -26.42
C LEU A 209 -2.11 -10.44 -26.98
N ARG A 210 -2.38 -11.04 -28.15
CA ARG A 210 -3.70 -11.00 -28.80
C ARG A 210 -4.49 -12.30 -28.63
N ALA A 211 -3.92 -13.27 -27.92
CA ALA A 211 -4.56 -14.54 -27.68
C ALA A 211 -5.61 -14.42 -26.57
N ARG A 212 -6.70 -15.17 -26.71
CA ARG A 212 -7.70 -15.29 -25.66
C ARG A 212 -7.34 -16.46 -24.76
N PHE A 213 -7.32 -16.17 -23.46
CA PHE A 213 -7.20 -17.13 -22.38
C PHE A 213 -8.49 -17.10 -21.58
N ASN A 214 -8.79 -18.19 -20.88
CA ASN A 214 -9.96 -18.27 -20.01
C ASN A 214 -9.55 -18.90 -18.67
N ARG A 215 -9.36 -18.01 -17.68
CA ARG A 215 -8.85 -18.33 -16.34
C ARG A 215 -7.55 -19.15 -16.41
N PRO A 216 -6.41 -18.54 -16.81
CA PRO A 216 -5.12 -19.19 -16.65
C PRO A 216 -4.89 -19.47 -15.15
N GLU A 217 -4.63 -20.71 -14.74
CA GLU A 217 -4.55 -21.08 -13.30
C GLU A 217 -3.17 -21.51 -12.83
N ALA A 218 -2.37 -22.16 -13.68
CA ALA A 218 -1.00 -22.56 -13.38
C ALA A 218 -0.03 -22.14 -14.47
N LEU A 219 1.21 -21.85 -14.05
CA LEU A 219 2.33 -21.53 -14.91
C LEU A 219 3.47 -22.49 -14.61
N ALA A 220 4.25 -22.86 -15.63
CA ALA A 220 5.50 -23.58 -15.46
C ALA A 220 6.54 -23.07 -16.44
N TRP A 221 7.70 -22.66 -15.93
CA TRP A 221 8.84 -22.26 -16.74
C TRP A 221 9.64 -23.47 -17.19
N TRP A 222 10.13 -23.42 -18.43
CA TRP A 222 11.03 -24.39 -18.99
C TRP A 222 12.39 -23.75 -19.31
N PRO A 223 13.53 -24.37 -18.93
CA PRO A 223 14.87 -23.78 -19.05
C PRO A 223 15.33 -23.31 -20.44
N ALA A 224 14.64 -23.70 -21.51
CA ALA A 224 14.85 -23.26 -22.89
C ALA A 224 13.87 -22.14 -23.34
N GLY A 225 13.54 -21.20 -22.44
CA GLY A 225 12.80 -19.98 -22.80
C GLY A 225 11.30 -20.14 -23.05
N ARG A 226 10.67 -21.21 -22.56
CA ARG A 226 9.24 -21.50 -22.81
C ARG A 226 8.43 -21.40 -21.53
N LEU A 227 7.29 -20.72 -21.61
CA LEU A 227 6.32 -20.63 -20.52
C LEU A 227 5.07 -21.45 -20.85
N TYR A 228 4.78 -22.47 -20.04
CA TYR A 228 3.54 -23.23 -20.15
C TYR A 228 2.46 -22.63 -19.26
N VAL A 229 1.24 -22.59 -19.77
CA VAL A 229 0.07 -21.98 -19.13
C VAL A 229 -1.08 -22.97 -19.14
N ALA A 230 -1.65 -23.25 -17.96
CA ALA A 230 -2.88 -24.02 -17.84
C ALA A 230 -4.07 -23.10 -18.12
N ASP A 231 -4.56 -23.14 -19.35
CA ASP A 231 -5.71 -22.37 -19.81
C ASP A 231 -6.99 -23.10 -19.41
N ALA A 232 -7.30 -23.05 -18.11
CA ALA A 232 -8.11 -24.05 -17.42
C ALA A 232 -9.52 -24.18 -18.01
N GLN A 233 -10.21 -23.06 -18.22
CA GLN A 233 -11.59 -23.08 -18.75
C GLN A 233 -11.64 -23.23 -20.28
N ASN A 234 -10.51 -23.13 -20.96
CA ASN A 234 -10.38 -23.55 -22.35
C ASN A 234 -9.93 -25.00 -22.48
N HIS A 235 -9.72 -25.73 -21.38
CA HIS A 235 -9.35 -27.15 -21.35
C HIS A 235 -8.10 -27.48 -22.19
N ARG A 236 -7.12 -26.58 -22.15
CA ARG A 236 -5.89 -26.65 -22.93
C ARG A 236 -4.68 -26.29 -22.07
N ILE A 237 -3.52 -26.79 -22.48
CA ILE A 237 -2.23 -26.24 -22.08
C ILE A 237 -1.67 -25.45 -23.26
N ARG A 238 -1.34 -24.19 -22.99
CA ARG A 238 -0.76 -23.27 -23.98
C ARG A 238 0.72 -23.08 -23.65
N MET A 239 1.56 -22.92 -24.67
CA MET A 239 2.98 -22.60 -24.54
C MET A 239 3.26 -21.27 -25.23
N ILE A 240 4.00 -20.41 -24.56
CA ILE A 240 4.51 -19.14 -25.08
C ILE A 240 6.01 -19.29 -25.27
N ASP A 241 6.49 -19.07 -26.49
CA ASP A 241 7.91 -19.15 -26.82
C ASP A 241 8.64 -17.81 -26.66
N GLU A 242 9.95 -17.82 -26.91
CA GLU A 242 10.83 -16.64 -26.80
C GLU A 242 10.45 -15.50 -27.74
N MET A 243 9.73 -15.79 -28.83
CA MET A 243 9.22 -14.79 -29.79
C MET A 243 7.86 -14.22 -29.36
N GLY A 244 7.29 -14.71 -28.25
CA GLY A 244 5.97 -14.33 -27.78
C GLY A 244 4.84 -14.92 -28.62
N ILE A 245 5.08 -16.05 -29.29
CA ILE A 245 4.04 -16.79 -30.03
C ILE A 245 3.38 -17.81 -29.09
N VAL A 246 2.05 -17.86 -29.10
CA VAL A 246 1.30 -18.85 -28.33
C VAL A 246 0.90 -20.04 -29.18
N THR A 247 1.01 -21.25 -28.63
CA THR A 247 0.55 -22.48 -29.27
C THR A 247 -0.09 -23.43 -28.26
N THR A 248 -1.13 -24.17 -28.66
CA THR A 248 -1.65 -25.27 -27.86
C THR A 248 -0.72 -26.48 -27.96
N VAL A 249 -0.27 -26.97 -26.81
CA VAL A 249 0.64 -28.14 -26.71
C VAL A 249 -0.03 -29.39 -26.13
N ALA A 250 -1.19 -29.22 -25.46
CA ALA A 250 -2.03 -30.32 -25.04
C ALA A 250 -3.49 -29.87 -24.89
N GLY A 251 -4.45 -30.76 -25.13
CA GLY A 251 -5.87 -30.44 -25.04
C GLY A 251 -6.48 -30.05 -26.39
N THR A 252 -7.64 -30.62 -26.71
CA THR A 252 -8.41 -30.22 -27.90
C THR A 252 -9.27 -28.97 -27.66
N GLY A 253 -9.51 -28.61 -26.40
CA GLY A 253 -10.48 -27.62 -25.96
C GLY A 253 -11.86 -28.17 -25.62
N GLU A 254 -12.14 -29.41 -25.99
CA GLU A 254 -13.38 -30.09 -25.62
C GLU A 254 -13.23 -30.79 -24.27
N PRO A 255 -14.06 -30.46 -23.25
CA PRO A 255 -13.91 -31.03 -21.92
C PRO A 255 -14.10 -32.54 -21.95
N GLY A 256 -13.16 -33.31 -21.43
CA GLY A 256 -13.26 -34.77 -21.31
C GLY A 256 -11.91 -35.44 -21.21
N PHE A 257 -11.89 -36.78 -21.28
CA PHE A 257 -10.67 -37.60 -21.20
C PHE A 257 -10.53 -38.46 -22.46
N SER A 258 -9.36 -38.43 -23.09
CA SER A 258 -8.96 -39.31 -24.21
C SER A 258 -7.47 -39.11 -24.53
N GLY A 259 -6.90 -39.94 -25.43
CA GLY A 259 -5.62 -39.66 -26.07
C GLY A 259 -4.37 -40.23 -25.37
N ASP A 260 -4.52 -41.13 -24.40
CA ASP A 260 -3.35 -41.83 -23.84
C ASP A 260 -2.63 -42.62 -24.93
N GLY A 261 -1.31 -42.41 -25.03
CA GLY A 261 -0.46 -42.99 -26.07
C GLY A 261 -0.51 -42.26 -27.42
N SER A 262 -1.25 -41.16 -27.54
CA SER A 262 -1.32 -40.34 -28.75
C SER A 262 -0.72 -38.92 -28.55
N PRO A 263 -0.53 -38.13 -29.63
CA PRO A 263 -0.07 -36.76 -29.52
C PRO A 263 -0.93 -35.93 -28.57
N ALA A 264 -0.30 -35.20 -27.64
CA ALA A 264 -0.98 -34.49 -26.57
C ALA A 264 -2.02 -33.45 -27.04
N VAL A 265 -1.81 -32.85 -28.21
CA VAL A 265 -2.73 -31.89 -28.84
C VAL A 265 -4.06 -32.51 -29.28
N LEU A 266 -4.12 -33.83 -29.47
CA LEU A 266 -5.34 -34.56 -29.83
C LEU A 266 -6.11 -35.08 -28.61
N ALA A 267 -5.51 -34.98 -27.43
CA ALA A 267 -6.07 -35.54 -26.21
C ALA A 267 -7.03 -34.55 -25.55
N ARG A 268 -8.21 -35.01 -25.12
CA ARG A 268 -9.14 -34.16 -24.34
C ARG A 268 -8.63 -33.99 -22.92
N LEU A 269 -8.72 -32.79 -22.39
CA LEU A 269 -8.48 -32.45 -20.98
C LEU A 269 -9.77 -31.88 -20.39
N ARG A 270 -9.88 -31.80 -19.06
CA ARG A 270 -10.99 -31.14 -18.39
C ARG A 270 -10.48 -30.32 -17.21
N THR A 271 -10.56 -29.00 -17.38
CA THR A 271 -10.11 -27.98 -16.41
C THR A 271 -8.72 -28.30 -15.84
N PRO A 272 -7.65 -28.26 -16.64
CA PRO A 272 -6.32 -28.46 -16.12
C PRO A 272 -5.95 -27.29 -15.18
N ARG A 273 -5.59 -27.57 -13.92
CA ARG A 273 -5.34 -26.52 -12.90
C ARG A 273 -3.91 -26.47 -12.37
N GLY A 274 -3.16 -27.57 -12.48
CA GLY A 274 -1.78 -27.67 -12.00
C GLY A 274 -0.81 -28.07 -13.12
N LEU A 275 0.39 -27.50 -13.11
CA LEU A 275 1.46 -27.78 -14.06
C LEU A 275 2.81 -27.88 -13.34
N THR A 276 3.66 -28.79 -13.77
CA THR A 276 5.08 -28.80 -13.40
C THR A 276 5.92 -29.43 -14.52
N VAL A 277 7.18 -29.02 -14.62
CA VAL A 277 8.16 -29.59 -15.56
C VAL A 277 9.12 -30.48 -14.77
N LEU A 278 9.26 -31.73 -15.22
CA LEU A 278 10.20 -32.68 -14.61
C LEU A 278 11.65 -32.35 -15.01
N PRO A 279 12.66 -32.81 -14.25
CA PRO A 279 14.07 -32.59 -14.58
C PRO A 279 14.49 -33.09 -15.97
N ASP A 280 13.79 -34.08 -16.51
CA ASP A 280 14.02 -34.61 -17.87
C ASP A 280 13.33 -33.79 -18.97
N GLY A 281 12.67 -32.68 -18.62
CA GLY A 281 11.91 -31.87 -19.56
C GLY A 281 10.58 -32.52 -19.96
N SER A 282 9.95 -33.37 -19.17
CA SER A 282 8.56 -33.73 -19.48
C SER A 282 7.58 -32.88 -18.69
N LEU A 283 6.44 -32.55 -19.31
CA LEU A 283 5.42 -31.73 -18.69
C LEU A 283 4.41 -32.62 -17.98
N VAL A 284 4.13 -32.35 -16.71
CA VAL A 284 3.05 -33.01 -15.96
C VAL A 284 1.89 -32.04 -15.77
N ILE A 285 0.70 -32.53 -16.07
CA ILE A 285 -0.56 -31.80 -16.08
C ILE A 285 -1.49 -32.45 -15.05
N ALA A 286 -2.02 -31.64 -14.14
CA ALA A 286 -3.17 -32.04 -13.33
C ALA A 286 -4.43 -31.85 -14.18
N ASP A 287 -4.94 -32.94 -14.73
CA ASP A 287 -6.20 -32.99 -15.49
C ASP A 287 -7.36 -33.08 -14.49
N SER A 288 -7.58 -31.97 -13.79
CA SER A 288 -8.19 -31.94 -12.46
C SER A 288 -9.58 -32.55 -12.42
N ALA A 289 -10.47 -32.16 -13.33
CA ALA A 289 -11.84 -32.67 -13.35
C ALA A 289 -11.98 -34.06 -14.00
N ASN A 290 -10.89 -34.59 -14.56
CA ASN A 290 -10.78 -35.99 -14.95
C ASN A 290 -10.06 -36.84 -13.89
N ALA A 291 -9.76 -36.30 -12.70
CA ALA A 291 -9.14 -37.01 -11.59
C ALA A 291 -7.84 -37.77 -11.96
N ARG A 292 -7.00 -37.14 -12.80
CA ARG A 292 -5.76 -37.74 -13.33
C ARG A 292 -4.59 -36.77 -13.33
N LEU A 293 -3.38 -37.31 -13.21
CA LEU A 293 -2.15 -36.65 -13.65
C LEU A 293 -1.71 -37.23 -14.98
N ARG A 294 -1.40 -36.36 -15.94
CA ARG A 294 -0.98 -36.74 -17.28
C ARG A 294 0.38 -36.16 -17.60
N ARG A 295 1.26 -36.98 -18.16
CA ARG A 295 2.62 -36.59 -18.58
C ARG A 295 2.66 -36.47 -20.09
N VAL A 296 3.15 -35.35 -20.61
CA VAL A 296 3.53 -35.17 -22.01
C VAL A 296 5.03 -35.41 -22.09
N GLY A 297 5.43 -36.50 -22.77
CA GLY A 297 6.83 -36.83 -22.98
C GLY A 297 7.51 -35.88 -23.98
N LEU A 298 8.84 -36.00 -24.08
CA LEU A 298 9.62 -35.29 -25.10
C LEU A 298 9.24 -35.70 -26.54
N ASP A 299 8.62 -36.88 -26.68
CA ASP A 299 8.01 -37.39 -27.91
C ASP A 299 6.68 -36.70 -28.27
N GLY A 300 6.19 -35.78 -27.43
CA GLY A 300 4.90 -35.10 -27.59
C GLY A 300 3.69 -36.00 -27.30
N VAL A 301 3.91 -37.21 -26.80
CA VAL A 301 2.84 -38.17 -26.50
C VAL A 301 2.38 -38.01 -25.05
N VAL A 302 1.06 -37.97 -24.84
CA VAL A 302 0.48 -37.88 -23.50
C VAL A 302 0.19 -39.26 -22.92
N ARG A 303 0.44 -39.43 -21.62
CA ARG A 303 0.17 -40.67 -20.87
C ARG A 303 -0.35 -40.35 -19.48
N THR A 304 -1.36 -41.06 -19.02
CA THR A 304 -1.77 -41.04 -17.61
C THR A 304 -0.68 -41.67 -16.74
N ILE A 305 -0.22 -40.93 -15.74
CA ILE A 305 0.80 -41.38 -14.78
C ILE A 305 0.24 -41.57 -13.37
N ALA A 306 -0.92 -40.99 -13.06
CA ALA A 306 -1.64 -41.22 -11.83
C ALA A 306 -3.14 -40.98 -12.00
N GLY A 307 -3.95 -41.67 -11.19
CA GLY A 307 -5.40 -41.52 -11.20
C GLY A 307 -6.12 -42.52 -12.09
N THR A 308 -7.17 -43.14 -11.57
CA THR A 308 -8.08 -44.02 -12.34
C THR A 308 -9.09 -43.23 -13.17
N GLY A 309 -9.33 -41.98 -12.81
CA GLY A 309 -10.40 -41.14 -13.34
C GLY A 309 -11.70 -41.14 -12.56
N GLU A 310 -11.81 -41.99 -11.55
CA GLU A 310 -12.88 -41.90 -10.56
C GLU A 310 -12.42 -41.01 -9.40
N PRO A 311 -13.13 -39.90 -9.11
CA PRO A 311 -12.80 -39.06 -7.97
C PRO A 311 -12.81 -39.85 -6.65
N GLY A 312 -11.76 -39.71 -5.84
CA GLY A 312 -11.65 -40.40 -4.55
C GLY A 312 -10.29 -40.19 -3.89
N ILE A 313 -10.08 -40.84 -2.74
CA ILE A 313 -8.88 -40.65 -1.90
C ILE A 313 -8.15 -41.97 -1.55
N SER A 314 -8.45 -43.06 -2.25
CA SER A 314 -7.86 -44.39 -2.00
C SER A 314 -6.63 -44.66 -2.87
N GLY A 315 -5.80 -45.64 -2.47
CA GLY A 315 -4.69 -46.14 -3.29
C GLY A 315 -3.28 -45.89 -2.74
N ASP A 316 -3.17 -45.39 -1.51
CA ASP A 316 -1.89 -45.23 -0.82
C ASP A 316 -1.13 -46.56 -0.71
N GLY A 317 0.19 -46.50 -0.88
CA GLY A 317 1.08 -47.67 -0.88
C GLY A 317 1.07 -48.48 -2.17
N GLY A 318 0.18 -48.16 -3.12
CA GLY A 318 0.06 -48.83 -4.42
C GLY A 318 0.59 -48.00 -5.60
N PRO A 319 0.52 -48.55 -6.83
CA PRO A 319 0.88 -47.82 -8.05
C PRO A 319 0.00 -46.59 -8.24
N ALA A 320 0.60 -45.45 -8.59
CA ALA A 320 -0.10 -44.18 -8.77
C ALA A 320 -1.25 -44.24 -9.79
N THR A 321 -1.12 -45.08 -10.82
CA THR A 321 -2.14 -45.29 -11.86
C THR A 321 -3.40 -46.01 -11.34
N ALA A 322 -3.31 -46.71 -10.22
CA ALA A 322 -4.44 -47.40 -9.58
C ALA A 322 -5.12 -46.57 -8.48
N ALA A 323 -4.54 -45.43 -8.10
CA ALA A 323 -5.11 -44.58 -7.06
C ALA A 323 -6.29 -43.74 -7.58
N LYS A 324 -7.24 -43.48 -6.69
CA LYS A 324 -8.30 -42.49 -6.94
C LYS A 324 -7.78 -41.14 -6.47
N LEU A 325 -7.88 -40.13 -7.34
CA LEU A 325 -7.47 -38.76 -7.03
C LEU A 325 -8.71 -37.86 -6.94
N PHE A 326 -8.68 -36.80 -6.15
CA PHE A 326 -9.81 -35.88 -6.02
C PHE A 326 -9.41 -34.45 -6.35
N LEU A 327 -9.73 -34.01 -7.58
CA LEU A 327 -9.44 -32.65 -8.07
C LEU A 327 -8.00 -32.20 -7.75
N PRO A 328 -6.95 -32.81 -8.34
CA PRO A 328 -5.58 -32.34 -8.16
C PRO A 328 -5.45 -30.91 -8.71
N VAL A 329 -4.93 -29.96 -7.92
CA VAL A 329 -4.90 -28.53 -8.27
C VAL A 329 -3.53 -27.89 -8.33
N SER A 330 -2.55 -28.39 -7.59
CA SER A 330 -1.19 -27.85 -7.56
C SER A 330 -0.21 -29.01 -7.72
N LEU A 331 0.88 -28.78 -8.44
CA LEU A 331 1.94 -29.75 -8.67
C LEU A 331 3.30 -29.13 -8.40
N ALA A 332 4.21 -29.92 -7.84
CA ALA A 332 5.62 -29.58 -7.76
C ALA A 332 6.46 -30.83 -7.98
N ALA A 333 7.58 -30.70 -8.67
CA ALA A 333 8.51 -31.79 -8.95
C ALA A 333 9.78 -31.65 -8.11
N SER A 334 10.32 -32.77 -7.65
CA SER A 334 11.65 -32.88 -7.06
C SER A 334 12.36 -34.13 -7.59
N PRO A 335 13.66 -34.31 -7.33
CA PRO A 335 14.34 -35.57 -7.64
C PRO A 335 13.70 -36.80 -6.97
N GLU A 336 12.97 -36.60 -5.87
CA GLU A 336 12.29 -37.66 -5.13
C GLU A 336 10.95 -38.07 -5.74
N GLY A 337 10.36 -37.24 -6.61
CA GLY A 337 9.05 -37.52 -7.20
C GLY A 337 8.19 -36.30 -7.50
N ILE A 338 6.89 -36.53 -7.60
CA ILE A 338 5.87 -35.51 -7.87
C ILE A 338 5.00 -35.32 -6.63
N TRP A 339 4.89 -34.08 -6.17
CA TRP A 339 4.02 -33.66 -5.09
C TRP A 339 2.77 -33.00 -5.66
N MET A 340 1.61 -33.28 -5.08
CA MET A 340 0.35 -32.68 -5.50
C MET A 340 -0.55 -32.31 -4.33
N VAL A 341 -1.45 -31.36 -4.56
CA VAL A 341 -2.55 -30.99 -3.64
C VAL A 341 -3.89 -31.39 -4.24
N GLU A 342 -4.74 -31.99 -3.43
CA GLU A 342 -6.13 -32.31 -3.72
C GLU A 342 -7.06 -31.30 -3.04
N ALA A 343 -7.86 -30.55 -3.82
CA ALA A 343 -8.52 -29.35 -3.30
C ALA A 343 -9.70 -29.61 -2.34
N PHE A 344 -10.35 -30.78 -2.40
CA PHE A 344 -11.55 -31.02 -1.60
C PHE A 344 -11.24 -31.31 -0.13
N ASP A 345 -10.22 -32.12 0.13
CA ASP A 345 -9.80 -32.44 1.49
C ASP A 345 -8.53 -31.72 1.92
N ALA A 346 -7.89 -30.93 1.04
CA ALA A 346 -6.66 -30.19 1.30
C ALA A 346 -5.46 -31.11 1.61
N ARG A 347 -5.48 -32.32 1.02
CA ARG A 347 -4.46 -33.35 1.19
C ARG A 347 -3.27 -33.11 0.26
N VAL A 348 -2.08 -33.41 0.76
CA VAL A 348 -0.87 -33.53 -0.06
C VAL A 348 -0.59 -34.99 -0.37
N ARG A 349 -0.29 -35.31 -1.62
CA ARG A 349 0.18 -36.64 -2.05
C ARG A 349 1.55 -36.56 -2.70
N HIS A 350 2.33 -37.63 -2.53
CA HIS A 350 3.65 -37.81 -3.15
C HIS A 350 3.66 -39.07 -4.01
N ILE A 351 4.10 -38.94 -5.26
CA ILE A 351 4.39 -40.06 -6.17
C ILE A 351 5.91 -40.21 -6.24
N ALA A 352 6.43 -41.29 -5.66
CA ALA A 352 7.87 -41.52 -5.59
C ALA A 352 8.49 -41.79 -6.97
N ALA A 353 9.63 -41.15 -7.22
CA ALA A 353 10.45 -41.39 -8.39
C ALA A 353 10.94 -42.86 -8.43
N GLY A 354 10.99 -43.45 -9.62
CA GLY A 354 11.43 -44.83 -9.82
C GLY A 354 10.35 -45.89 -9.52
N SER A 355 9.78 -45.91 -8.31
CA SER A 355 8.78 -46.93 -7.93
C SER A 355 7.37 -46.63 -8.44
N GLY A 356 7.04 -45.35 -8.67
CA GLY A 356 5.70 -44.92 -9.08
C GLY A 356 4.63 -45.16 -8.01
N VAL A 357 5.03 -45.43 -6.76
CA VAL A 357 4.12 -45.60 -5.63
C VAL A 357 3.61 -44.24 -5.18
N ILE A 358 2.30 -44.14 -4.92
CA ILE A 358 1.67 -42.94 -4.37
C ILE A 358 1.35 -43.11 -2.89
N ASN A 359 1.59 -42.06 -2.11
CA ASN A 359 1.22 -42.03 -0.69
C ASN A 359 0.68 -40.64 -0.33
N SER A 360 -0.32 -40.61 0.55
CA SER A 360 -0.72 -39.37 1.24
C SER A 360 0.34 -38.97 2.25
N VAL A 361 0.60 -37.66 2.37
CA VAL A 361 1.43 -37.11 3.45
C VAL A 361 0.60 -37.11 4.73
N PRO A 362 0.99 -37.85 5.78
CA PRO A 362 0.26 -37.89 7.04
C PRO A 362 0.06 -36.48 7.63
N GLY A 363 -1.03 -36.23 8.36
CA GLY A 363 -1.27 -34.91 9.00
C GLY A 363 -1.81 -33.81 8.07
N THR A 364 -1.86 -34.06 6.74
CA THR A 364 -2.62 -33.26 5.77
C THR A 364 -4.00 -33.89 5.53
N GLY A 365 -5.01 -33.12 5.12
CA GLY A 365 -6.36 -33.65 4.86
C GLY A 365 -7.36 -33.47 6.02
N GLN A 366 -8.63 -33.14 5.75
CA GLN A 366 -9.71 -33.13 6.77
C GLN A 366 -10.45 -34.47 6.85
N THR A 367 -10.39 -35.13 8.02
CA THR A 367 -11.59 -35.60 8.76
C THR A 367 -11.27 -35.69 10.26
N GLY A 368 -11.97 -34.89 11.08
CA GLY A 368 -12.20 -35.15 12.51
C GLY A 368 -10.98 -35.06 13.44
N THR A 369 -10.84 -33.91 14.13
CA THR A 369 -9.96 -33.66 15.28
C THR A 369 -8.46 -33.96 15.06
N GLY A 370 -7.71 -33.03 14.46
CA GLY A 370 -6.26 -32.98 14.63
C GLY A 370 -5.37 -32.72 13.40
N SER A 371 -5.89 -32.56 12.18
CA SER A 371 -5.03 -32.19 11.04
C SER A 371 -4.53 -30.75 11.19
N SER A 372 -3.22 -30.59 11.19
CA SER A 372 -2.58 -29.29 11.38
C SER A 372 -2.44 -28.48 10.10
N VAL A 373 -2.53 -29.08 8.90
CA VAL A 373 -2.16 -28.46 7.61
C VAL A 373 -3.29 -28.55 6.59
N GLN A 374 -3.72 -27.40 6.05
CA GLN A 374 -4.80 -27.30 5.06
C GLN A 374 -4.27 -26.78 3.71
N ALA A 375 -3.71 -27.69 2.91
CA ALA A 375 -3.02 -27.33 1.67
C ALA A 375 -3.96 -26.84 0.56
N SER A 376 -3.56 -25.78 -0.11
CA SER A 376 -4.16 -25.25 -1.33
C SER A 376 -3.16 -25.18 -2.50
N GLY A 377 -1.86 -25.17 -2.19
CA GLY A 377 -0.78 -25.26 -3.15
C GLY A 377 0.49 -25.87 -2.55
N VAL A 378 1.43 -26.26 -3.41
CA VAL A 378 2.75 -26.77 -3.02
C VAL A 378 3.86 -26.20 -3.89
N ALA A 379 5.05 -26.02 -3.31
CA ALA A 379 6.30 -25.75 -4.01
C ALA A 379 7.44 -26.52 -3.36
N ILE A 380 8.56 -26.68 -4.07
CA ILE A 380 9.76 -27.36 -3.54
C ILE A 380 10.89 -26.33 -3.45
N GLN A 381 11.52 -26.27 -2.28
CA GLN A 381 12.79 -25.58 -2.07
C GLN A 381 13.93 -26.62 -2.04
N ASP A 382 15.00 -26.35 -2.78
CA ASP A 382 16.18 -27.21 -2.93
C ASP A 382 15.83 -28.66 -3.29
N THR A 383 16.59 -29.65 -2.81
CA THR A 383 16.44 -31.07 -3.22
C THR A 383 15.30 -31.83 -2.53
N GLY A 384 14.44 -31.20 -1.72
CA GLY A 384 13.35 -31.94 -1.06
C GLY A 384 12.53 -31.21 0.01
N ARG A 385 12.70 -29.90 0.21
CA ARG A 385 11.96 -29.18 1.25
C ARG A 385 10.59 -28.74 0.72
N LEU A 386 9.54 -29.41 1.20
CA LEU A 386 8.17 -29.15 0.76
C LEU A 386 7.57 -27.90 1.43
N ILE A 387 7.30 -26.89 0.62
CA ILE A 387 6.53 -25.70 1.01
C ILE A 387 5.06 -25.96 0.69
N VAL A 388 4.19 -25.70 1.67
CA VAL A 388 2.74 -25.81 1.55
C VAL A 388 2.12 -24.45 1.73
N PHE A 389 1.27 -24.06 0.77
CA PHE A 389 0.44 -22.86 0.84
C PHE A 389 -0.90 -23.25 1.42
N GLU A 390 -1.25 -22.66 2.55
CA GLU A 390 -2.43 -23.02 3.31
C GLU A 390 -3.46 -21.90 3.22
N GLY A 391 -4.24 -21.93 2.13
CA GLY A 391 -5.25 -20.94 1.80
C GLY A 391 -6.24 -20.67 2.94
N PRO A 392 -6.92 -21.72 3.47
CA PRO A 392 -7.93 -21.55 4.51
C PRO A 392 -7.37 -21.06 5.85
N THR A 393 -6.18 -21.52 6.24
CA THR A 393 -5.52 -21.11 7.49
C THR A 393 -4.60 -19.90 7.29
N ARG A 394 -4.57 -19.31 6.10
CA ARG A 394 -3.88 -18.03 5.79
C ARG A 394 -2.39 -18.02 6.11
N ARG A 395 -1.69 -19.11 5.79
CA ARG A 395 -0.25 -19.24 6.08
C ARG A 395 0.50 -20.01 5.01
N VAL A 396 1.82 -19.92 5.06
CA VAL A 396 2.75 -20.72 4.25
C VAL A 396 3.72 -21.41 5.19
N SER A 397 3.88 -22.72 5.03
CA SER A 397 4.63 -23.57 5.97
C SER A 397 5.55 -24.53 5.22
N VAL A 398 6.64 -24.93 5.88
CA VAL A 398 7.42 -26.11 5.50
C VAL A 398 6.95 -27.29 6.32
N ILE A 399 6.69 -28.41 5.65
CA ILE A 399 6.37 -29.68 6.32
C ILE A 399 7.43 -30.73 6.01
N ASN A 400 7.62 -31.67 6.94
CA ASN A 400 8.40 -32.88 6.67
C ASN A 400 7.53 -33.98 6.03
N SER A 401 8.13 -35.14 5.73
CA SER A 401 7.45 -36.29 5.15
C SER A 401 6.36 -36.91 6.04
N ALA A 402 6.34 -36.57 7.33
CA ALA A 402 5.27 -36.94 8.27
C ALA A 402 4.15 -35.87 8.37
N GLY A 403 4.22 -34.83 7.53
CA GLY A 403 3.32 -33.67 7.47
C GLY A 403 3.25 -32.84 8.75
N VAL A 404 4.31 -32.89 9.56
CA VAL A 404 4.50 -31.97 10.69
C VAL A 404 5.07 -30.67 10.15
N VAL A 405 4.47 -29.54 10.54
CA VAL A 405 5.02 -28.20 10.28
C VAL A 405 6.36 -28.07 11.01
N THR A 406 7.44 -28.00 10.24
CA THR A 406 8.80 -27.83 10.76
C THR A 406 9.22 -26.36 10.80
N GLN A 407 8.61 -25.53 9.95
CA GLN A 407 8.82 -24.09 9.94
C GLN A 407 7.57 -23.39 9.39
N ARG A 408 7.12 -22.31 10.03
CA ARG A 408 6.21 -21.36 9.39
C ARG A 408 7.03 -20.35 8.60
N LEU A 409 6.71 -20.15 7.33
CA LEU A 409 7.40 -19.21 6.46
C LEU A 409 6.71 -17.85 6.39
N ALA A 410 5.38 -17.82 6.39
CA ALA A 410 4.60 -16.59 6.36
C ALA A 410 3.17 -16.78 6.89
N GLY A 411 2.51 -15.69 7.27
CA GLY A 411 1.09 -15.67 7.64
C GLY A 411 0.83 -15.78 9.15
N LEU A 412 0.00 -14.89 9.68
CA LEU A 412 -0.43 -14.91 11.10
C LEU A 412 -1.28 -16.14 11.44
N GLY A 413 -2.11 -16.60 10.50
CA GLY A 413 -3.09 -17.66 10.73
C GLY A 413 -4.53 -17.15 10.80
N SER A 414 -5.49 -18.06 10.94
CA SER A 414 -6.92 -17.75 11.15
C SER A 414 -7.36 -17.73 12.63
N GLU A 415 -6.44 -17.91 13.58
CA GLU A 415 -6.74 -17.77 15.00
C GLU A 415 -7.08 -16.31 15.31
N PRO A 416 -8.06 -16.02 16.19
CA PRO A 416 -8.40 -14.68 16.61
C PRO A 416 -7.25 -14.12 17.46
N ASP A 417 -6.26 -13.55 16.79
CA ASP A 417 -5.14 -12.94 17.49
C ASP A 417 -5.68 -11.77 18.32
N SER A 418 -5.49 -11.84 19.64
CA SER A 418 -5.83 -10.74 20.53
C SER A 418 -5.03 -9.48 20.15
N GLY A 419 -3.94 -9.63 19.39
CA GLY A 419 -3.00 -8.56 19.07
C GLY A 419 -2.29 -8.04 20.33
N GLU A 420 -2.42 -8.77 21.45
CA GLU A 420 -1.96 -8.33 22.75
C GLU A 420 -0.42 -8.38 22.81
N GLY A 421 0.17 -7.25 23.17
CA GLY A 421 1.62 -7.06 23.18
C GLY A 421 2.26 -6.92 21.78
N GLN A 422 1.47 -7.02 20.70
CA GLN A 422 1.97 -6.81 19.34
C GLN A 422 2.03 -5.31 19.02
N PRO A 423 2.94 -4.86 18.11
CA PRO A 423 2.92 -3.51 17.58
C PRO A 423 1.53 -3.16 17.01
N ALA A 424 1.01 -1.99 17.36
CA ALA A 424 -0.33 -1.56 16.96
C ALA A 424 -0.50 -1.47 15.45
N THR A 425 0.58 -1.13 14.73
CA THR A 425 0.62 -1.08 13.27
C THR A 425 0.74 -2.44 12.58
N SER A 426 0.86 -3.54 13.33
CA SER A 426 0.85 -4.90 12.78
C SER A 426 -0.46 -5.65 13.08
N VAL A 427 -1.33 -5.10 13.92
CA VAL A 427 -2.62 -5.71 14.28
C VAL A 427 -3.72 -5.15 13.38
N PRO A 428 -4.36 -5.96 12.51
CA PRO A 428 -5.50 -5.48 11.71
C PRO A 428 -6.59 -5.02 12.65
N LEU A 429 -7.26 -3.91 12.39
CA LEU A 429 -8.45 -3.52 13.15
C LEU A 429 -9.68 -3.79 12.28
N ALA A 430 -10.66 -4.50 12.81
CA ALA A 430 -11.92 -4.77 12.13
C ALA A 430 -12.96 -3.76 12.59
N GLY A 431 -13.23 -2.78 11.73
CA GLY A 431 -14.18 -1.71 12.00
C GLY A 431 -13.91 -0.96 13.31
N PRO A 432 -12.72 -0.34 13.48
CA PRO A 432 -12.54 0.64 14.54
C PRO A 432 -13.48 1.83 14.26
N ILE A 433 -14.21 2.29 15.29
CA ILE A 433 -15.24 3.32 15.10
C ILE A 433 -15.07 4.57 15.95
N ALA A 434 -14.37 4.49 17.08
CA ALA A 434 -14.14 5.63 17.96
C ALA A 434 -12.77 5.52 18.65
N ALA A 435 -12.18 6.66 19.00
CA ALA A 435 -10.99 6.72 19.83
C ALA A 435 -11.08 7.86 20.87
N THR A 436 -10.40 7.69 21.99
CA THR A 436 -10.25 8.73 23.01
C THR A 436 -8.86 8.70 23.62
N ILE A 437 -8.42 9.82 24.19
CA ILE A 437 -7.12 9.93 24.85
C ILE A 437 -7.30 9.71 26.34
N GLY A 438 -6.59 8.72 26.89
CA GLY A 438 -6.54 8.49 28.33
C GLY A 438 -5.79 9.62 29.07
N PRO A 439 -6.01 9.78 30.38
CA PRO A 439 -5.32 10.78 31.20
C PRO A 439 -3.78 10.63 31.18
N GLU A 440 -3.28 9.44 30.83
CA GLU A 440 -1.86 9.14 30.64
C GLU A 440 -1.32 9.47 29.24
N GLY A 441 -2.17 9.86 28.30
CA GLY A 441 -1.83 10.16 26.90
C GLY A 441 -1.86 8.96 25.95
N SER A 442 -2.24 7.76 26.43
CA SER A 442 -2.47 6.59 25.57
C SER A 442 -3.76 6.74 24.77
N ILE A 443 -3.82 6.12 23.59
CA ILE A 443 -4.99 6.16 22.73
C ILE A 443 -5.81 4.88 22.95
N TYR A 444 -7.09 5.03 23.29
CA TYR A 444 -8.03 3.93 23.42
C TYR A 444 -8.92 3.89 22.19
N VAL A 445 -9.15 2.71 21.63
CA VAL A 445 -9.85 2.51 20.36
C VAL A 445 -10.98 1.50 20.56
N ALA A 446 -12.20 1.88 20.20
CA ALA A 446 -13.33 0.97 20.15
C ALA A 446 -13.34 0.22 18.80
N GLU A 447 -13.14 -1.08 18.85
CA GLU A 447 -13.15 -1.97 17.70
C GLU A 447 -14.49 -2.70 17.63
N ALA A 448 -15.46 -2.10 16.94
CA ALA A 448 -16.81 -2.61 16.85
C ALA A 448 -16.88 -4.00 16.21
N GLY A 449 -16.13 -4.21 15.13
CA GLY A 449 -16.12 -5.48 14.38
C GLY A 449 -15.50 -6.66 15.13
N ARG A 450 -14.77 -6.42 16.22
CA ARG A 450 -14.31 -7.46 17.16
C ARG A 450 -14.84 -7.28 18.57
N HIS A 451 -15.84 -6.44 18.77
CA HIS A 451 -16.53 -6.30 20.05
C HIS A 451 -15.58 -6.10 21.26
N ARG A 452 -14.56 -5.25 21.08
CA ARG A 452 -13.55 -4.99 22.11
C ARG A 452 -13.06 -3.55 22.08
N VAL A 453 -12.42 -3.15 23.16
CA VAL A 453 -11.72 -1.87 23.31
C VAL A 453 -10.24 -2.16 23.52
N LEU A 454 -9.42 -1.51 22.70
CA LEU A 454 -7.97 -1.63 22.69
C LEU A 454 -7.33 -0.38 23.26
N ARG A 455 -6.14 -0.52 23.85
CA ARG A 455 -5.25 0.57 24.22
C ARG A 455 -3.97 0.48 23.40
N ILE A 456 -3.62 1.56 22.70
CA ILE A 456 -2.30 1.75 22.09
C ILE A 456 -1.40 2.33 23.17
N ASN A 457 -0.47 1.52 23.65
CA ASN A 457 0.51 1.87 24.67
C ASN A 457 1.54 2.88 24.12
N ALA A 458 2.27 3.55 25.03
CA ALA A 458 3.34 4.47 24.66
C ALA A 458 4.50 3.81 23.89
N ASP A 459 4.70 2.50 24.06
CA ASP A 459 5.66 1.69 23.29
C ASP A 459 5.10 1.21 21.94
N GLN A 460 3.93 1.74 21.54
CA GLN A 460 3.19 1.40 20.32
C GLN A 460 2.70 -0.05 20.27
N THR A 461 2.63 -0.77 21.39
CA THR A 461 1.96 -2.08 21.43
C THR A 461 0.47 -1.94 21.76
N LEU A 462 -0.34 -2.95 21.42
CA LEU A 462 -1.75 -3.00 21.80
C LEU A 462 -1.99 -3.84 23.05
N THR A 463 -2.98 -3.44 23.84
CA THR A 463 -3.53 -4.24 24.94
C THR A 463 -5.05 -4.21 24.87
N VAL A 464 -5.70 -5.36 25.04
CA VAL A 464 -7.16 -5.41 25.19
C VAL A 464 -7.52 -4.94 26.59
N VAL A 465 -8.35 -3.90 26.70
CA VAL A 465 -8.78 -3.36 28.01
C VAL A 465 -10.23 -3.72 28.35
N ALA A 466 -11.06 -4.01 27.35
CA ALA A 466 -12.41 -4.50 27.54
C ALA A 466 -12.89 -5.34 26.35
N GLY A 467 -13.75 -6.34 26.57
CA GLY A 467 -14.32 -7.17 25.51
C GLY A 467 -13.48 -8.40 25.17
N THR A 468 -14.15 -9.51 24.88
CA THR A 468 -13.52 -10.82 24.66
C THR A 468 -13.23 -11.14 23.20
N GLY A 469 -13.53 -10.24 22.26
CA GLY A 469 -13.49 -10.55 20.84
C GLY A 469 -14.80 -11.12 20.27
N VAL A 470 -15.76 -11.45 21.15
CA VAL A 470 -17.02 -12.13 20.79
C VAL A 470 -18.20 -11.30 21.30
N ALA A 471 -19.20 -11.11 20.43
CA ALA A 471 -20.42 -10.40 20.78
C ALA A 471 -21.14 -11.08 21.96
N GLY A 472 -21.47 -10.32 22.99
CA GLY A 472 -22.24 -10.83 24.12
C GLY A 472 -22.32 -9.81 25.26
N PHE A 473 -22.88 -10.24 26.40
CA PHE A 473 -22.92 -9.45 27.63
C PHE A 473 -22.37 -10.28 28.80
N GLY A 474 -21.25 -9.86 29.38
CA GLY A 474 -20.57 -10.61 30.45
C GLY A 474 -20.99 -10.29 31.89
N GLY A 475 -22.03 -9.47 32.11
CA GLY A 475 -22.42 -9.03 33.46
C GLY A 475 -21.48 -7.96 34.05
N ASP A 476 -21.64 -7.66 35.35
CA ASP A 476 -20.91 -6.61 36.07
C ASP A 476 -19.95 -7.21 37.13
N GLY A 477 -18.84 -6.51 37.38
CA GLY A 477 -17.89 -6.82 38.45
C GLY A 477 -16.72 -7.72 38.03
N ALA A 478 -16.68 -8.15 36.78
CA ALA A 478 -15.56 -8.91 36.21
C ALA A 478 -14.51 -7.98 35.57
N PRO A 479 -13.25 -8.45 35.39
CA PRO A 479 -12.24 -7.74 34.63
C PRO A 479 -12.71 -7.47 33.18
N GLY A 480 -12.40 -6.28 32.68
CA GLY A 480 -12.77 -5.82 31.34
C GLY A 480 -12.41 -6.81 30.22
N PRO A 481 -11.15 -7.27 30.09
CA PRO A 481 -10.73 -8.13 28.99
C PRO A 481 -11.44 -9.49 28.94
N THR A 482 -12.00 -9.95 30.06
CA THR A 482 -12.73 -11.21 30.16
C THR A 482 -14.25 -11.04 30.08
N THR A 483 -14.74 -9.81 30.00
CA THR A 483 -16.17 -9.50 29.97
C THR A 483 -16.60 -9.22 28.54
N ALA A 484 -17.53 -10.02 28.00
CA ALA A 484 -18.01 -9.84 26.63
C ALA A 484 -18.71 -8.47 26.47
N LEU A 485 -18.42 -7.81 25.35
CA LEU A 485 -19.07 -6.60 24.88
C LEU A 485 -19.82 -6.90 23.56
N SER A 486 -20.71 -6.00 23.14
CA SER A 486 -21.34 -6.05 21.81
C SER A 486 -21.38 -4.66 21.16
N ASP A 487 -20.75 -4.55 19.98
CA ASP A 487 -20.60 -3.30 19.19
C ASP A 487 -20.23 -2.08 20.08
N PRO A 488 -19.03 -2.06 20.71
CA PRO A 488 -18.58 -0.90 21.47
C PRO A 488 -18.41 0.32 20.56
N GLY A 489 -19.07 1.41 20.92
CA GLY A 489 -19.12 2.71 20.25
C GLY A 489 -18.25 3.76 20.93
N GLY A 490 -18.82 4.94 21.19
CA GLY A 490 -18.11 6.08 21.73
C GLY A 490 -17.44 5.78 23.08
N LEU A 491 -16.30 6.44 23.29
CA LEU A 491 -15.45 6.29 24.46
C LEU A 491 -15.24 7.66 25.11
N ALA A 492 -15.27 7.74 26.44
CA ALA A 492 -14.94 8.96 27.17
C ALA A 492 -14.32 8.67 28.53
N PHE A 493 -13.34 9.46 28.94
CA PHE A 493 -12.77 9.40 30.29
C PHE A 493 -13.41 10.43 31.22
N ASP A 494 -13.66 10.03 32.48
CA ASP A 494 -13.89 10.99 33.56
C ASP A 494 -12.55 11.51 34.15
N PRO A 495 -12.55 12.62 34.91
CA PRO A 495 -11.34 13.16 35.54
C PRO A 495 -10.63 12.18 36.50
N GLU A 496 -11.36 11.20 37.03
CA GLU A 496 -10.81 10.14 37.89
C GLU A 496 -10.15 8.99 37.11
N GLY A 497 -10.17 9.03 35.77
CA GLY A 497 -9.54 8.05 34.89
C GLY A 497 -10.37 6.79 34.64
N ASN A 498 -11.68 6.82 34.91
CA ASN A 498 -12.57 5.75 34.50
C ASN A 498 -12.94 5.92 33.02
N LEU A 499 -12.91 4.82 32.27
CA LEU A 499 -13.32 4.79 30.86
C LEU A 499 -14.80 4.42 30.75
N TYR A 500 -15.58 5.26 30.09
CA TYR A 500 -16.97 5.01 29.75
C TYR A 500 -17.06 4.54 28.30
N ILE A 501 -17.83 3.48 28.07
CA ILE A 501 -17.96 2.79 26.79
C ILE A 501 -19.44 2.72 26.45
N ALA A 502 -19.85 3.31 25.33
CA ALA A 502 -21.18 3.09 24.81
C ALA A 502 -21.24 1.69 24.18
N GLU A 503 -21.95 0.76 24.80
CA GLU A 503 -22.10 -0.60 24.28
C GLU A 503 -23.33 -0.65 23.39
N SER A 504 -23.16 -0.21 22.12
CA SER A 504 -24.26 0.05 21.20
C SER A 504 -25.14 -1.19 20.97
N GLY A 505 -24.52 -2.36 20.85
CA GLY A 505 -25.21 -3.64 20.60
C GLY A 505 -26.00 -4.15 21.79
N ASN A 506 -25.65 -3.73 23.01
CA ASN A 506 -26.35 -4.11 24.24
C ASN A 506 -27.12 -2.96 24.90
N HIS A 507 -27.22 -1.80 24.24
CA HIS A 507 -28.03 -0.65 24.66
C HIS A 507 -27.73 -0.15 26.08
N ARG A 508 -26.45 -0.09 26.44
CA ARG A 508 -25.94 0.31 27.77
C ARG A 508 -24.75 1.24 27.64
N ILE A 509 -24.47 1.97 28.71
CA ILE A 509 -23.17 2.60 28.94
C ILE A 509 -22.44 1.78 30.00
N ARG A 510 -21.24 1.32 29.70
CA ARG A 510 -20.37 0.57 30.62
C ARG A 510 -19.31 1.49 31.18
N LYS A 511 -18.89 1.25 32.42
CA LYS A 511 -17.81 1.95 33.10
C LYS A 511 -16.71 0.95 33.44
N LEU A 512 -15.50 1.20 32.93
CA LEU A 512 -14.29 0.48 33.26
C LEU A 512 -13.49 1.33 34.25
N SER A 513 -13.33 0.83 35.47
CA SER A 513 -12.53 1.51 36.49
C SER A 513 -11.03 1.46 36.17
N PRO A 514 -10.19 2.34 36.75
CA PRO A 514 -8.74 2.23 36.68
C PRO A 514 -8.18 0.87 37.15
N GLY A 515 -8.92 0.16 38.01
CA GLY A 515 -8.61 -1.20 38.45
C GLY A 515 -8.97 -2.29 37.42
N GLY A 516 -9.47 -1.92 36.24
CA GLY A 516 -9.81 -2.84 35.16
C GLY A 516 -11.14 -3.58 35.35
N ILE A 517 -12.00 -3.16 36.29
CA ILE A 517 -13.30 -3.79 36.54
C ILE A 517 -14.39 -3.08 35.73
N LEU A 518 -15.19 -3.86 34.99
CA LEU A 518 -16.28 -3.37 34.16
C LEU A 518 -17.64 -3.48 34.88
N THR A 519 -18.41 -2.40 34.89
CA THR A 519 -19.78 -2.34 35.45
C THR A 519 -20.72 -1.60 34.52
N THR A 520 -22.03 -1.75 34.73
CA THR A 520 -23.06 -0.99 34.03
C THR A 520 -23.23 0.37 34.71
N PHE A 521 -23.12 1.45 33.93
CA PHE A 521 -23.32 2.81 34.42
C PHE A 521 -24.73 3.34 34.10
N ALA A 522 -25.25 3.01 32.92
CA ALA A 522 -26.59 3.40 32.50
C ALA A 522 -27.19 2.40 31.50
N GLY A 523 -28.52 2.36 31.43
CA GLY A 523 -29.26 1.50 30.51
C GLY A 523 -29.63 0.14 31.09
N THR A 524 -30.85 -0.31 30.81
CA THR A 524 -31.33 -1.66 31.16
C THR A 524 -30.89 -2.74 30.17
N GLY A 525 -30.37 -2.31 29.00
CA GLY A 525 -30.07 -3.13 27.83
C GLY A 525 -31.27 -3.56 26.99
N GLN A 526 -32.43 -2.97 27.26
CA GLN A 526 -33.58 -3.03 26.38
C GLN A 526 -33.67 -1.71 25.61
N ALA A 527 -33.85 -1.80 24.29
CA ALA A 527 -34.04 -0.63 23.44
C ALA A 527 -35.28 0.19 23.86
N GLY A 528 -35.16 1.51 23.87
CA GLY A 528 -36.27 2.45 24.10
C GLY A 528 -35.79 3.76 24.73
N GLY A 529 -36.65 4.77 24.85
CA GLY A 529 -36.27 6.14 25.29
C GLY A 529 -36.89 6.61 26.61
N SER A 530 -37.24 5.70 27.52
CA SER A 530 -37.85 6.03 28.83
C SER A 530 -36.81 6.38 29.90
N GLY A 531 -37.25 6.91 31.05
CA GLY A 531 -36.43 7.09 32.26
C GLY A 531 -36.04 8.52 32.62
N ASP A 532 -36.56 9.53 31.90
CA ASP A 532 -36.30 10.94 32.22
C ASP A 532 -36.73 11.30 33.66
N GLY A 533 -35.84 11.98 34.38
CA GLY A 533 -35.99 12.32 35.80
C GLY A 533 -35.71 11.17 36.78
N GLY A 534 -35.46 9.95 36.29
CA GLY A 534 -35.19 8.76 37.08
C GLY A 534 -33.70 8.37 37.12
N ARG A 535 -33.41 7.20 37.70
CA ARG A 535 -32.05 6.64 37.78
C ARG A 535 -31.57 6.18 36.40
N ALA A 536 -30.33 6.50 36.04
CA ALA A 536 -29.73 6.14 34.75
C ALA A 536 -29.69 4.61 34.49
N LEU A 537 -29.58 3.80 35.54
CA LEU A 537 -29.59 2.33 35.46
C LEU A 537 -30.98 1.75 35.08
N GLU A 538 -32.05 2.50 35.31
CA GLU A 538 -33.43 2.07 35.03
C GLU A 538 -33.94 2.62 33.69
N ALA A 539 -33.21 3.57 33.09
CA ALA A 539 -33.55 4.12 31.80
C ALA A 539 -33.33 3.11 30.66
N ARG A 540 -34.12 3.28 29.61
CA ARG A 540 -33.89 2.59 28.34
C ARG A 540 -33.10 3.54 27.44
N LEU A 541 -32.12 2.97 26.75
CA LEU A 541 -31.33 3.60 25.69
C LEU A 541 -31.49 2.74 24.43
N ALA A 542 -31.21 3.27 23.25
CA ALA A 542 -31.24 2.52 22.00
C ALA A 542 -29.98 2.85 21.19
N SER A 543 -29.11 1.84 21.06
CA SER A 543 -27.83 1.94 20.34
C SER A 543 -27.05 3.22 20.64
N PRO A 544 -26.70 3.51 21.92
CA PRO A 544 -25.94 4.70 22.26
C PRO A 544 -24.59 4.72 21.51
N ARG A 545 -24.14 5.90 21.08
CA ARG A 545 -22.88 6.09 20.33
C ARG A 545 -21.93 7.02 21.08
N GLY A 546 -21.82 8.29 20.70
CA GLY A 546 -20.89 9.25 21.28
C GLY A 546 -21.17 9.58 22.74
N LEU A 547 -20.10 9.88 23.46
CA LEU A 547 -20.06 10.17 24.89
C LEU A 547 -19.19 11.41 25.12
N ALA A 548 -19.67 12.37 25.92
CA ALA A 548 -18.88 13.53 26.29
C ALA A 548 -19.19 13.98 27.71
N PHE A 549 -18.17 14.36 28.47
CA PHE A 549 -18.35 15.00 29.76
C PHE A 549 -18.40 16.52 29.62
N ASP A 550 -19.29 17.16 30.37
CA ASP A 550 -19.18 18.60 30.61
C ASP A 550 -18.16 18.90 31.73
N ALA A 551 -17.81 20.17 31.91
CA ALA A 551 -16.87 20.61 32.95
C ALA A 551 -17.36 20.37 34.39
N ALA A 552 -18.65 20.06 34.59
CA ALA A 552 -19.23 19.73 35.88
C ALA A 552 -19.24 18.20 36.16
N GLY A 553 -18.77 17.38 35.22
CA GLY A 553 -18.71 15.93 35.34
C GLY A 553 -20.02 15.21 34.97
N ASN A 554 -20.96 15.88 34.30
CA ASN A 554 -22.17 15.21 33.77
C ASN A 554 -21.83 14.54 32.43
N LEU A 555 -22.29 13.30 32.25
CA LEU A 555 -22.09 12.53 31.02
C LEU A 555 -23.24 12.79 30.04
N TYR A 556 -22.91 13.26 28.84
CA TYR A 556 -23.84 13.39 27.73
C TYR A 556 -23.70 12.19 26.80
N VAL A 557 -24.83 11.65 26.36
CA VAL A 557 -24.94 10.42 25.56
C VAL A 557 -25.72 10.72 24.30
N ALA A 558 -25.15 10.41 23.15
CA ALA A 558 -25.88 10.33 21.89
C ALA A 558 -26.68 9.02 21.87
N ASP A 559 -27.95 9.10 22.27
CA ASP A 559 -28.90 7.99 22.27
C ASP A 559 -29.45 7.81 20.85
N GLN A 560 -28.56 7.37 19.95
CA GLN A 560 -28.70 7.43 18.50
C GLN A 560 -30.02 6.85 18.01
N GLY A 561 -30.37 5.63 18.46
CA GLY A 561 -31.57 4.92 18.04
C GLY A 561 -32.86 5.58 18.52
N ASN A 562 -32.78 6.43 19.55
CA ASN A 562 -33.90 7.22 20.04
C ASN A 562 -33.90 8.67 19.54
N ASN A 563 -32.95 9.07 18.68
CA ASN A 563 -32.81 10.45 18.17
C ASN A 563 -32.79 11.53 19.27
N ARG A 564 -32.08 11.25 20.37
CA ARG A 564 -32.02 12.13 21.55
C ARG A 564 -30.58 12.29 22.04
N ILE A 565 -30.32 13.40 22.70
CA ILE A 565 -29.16 13.59 23.56
C ILE A 565 -29.63 13.48 25.01
N ARG A 566 -29.01 12.58 25.78
CA ARG A 566 -29.34 12.33 27.18
C ARG A 566 -28.21 12.84 28.06
N ARG A 567 -28.53 13.53 29.14
CA ARG A 567 -27.56 13.94 30.18
C ARG A 567 -27.75 13.08 31.41
N ILE A 568 -26.67 12.50 31.91
CA ILE A 568 -26.61 11.79 33.18
C ILE A 568 -25.85 12.68 34.16
N GLN A 569 -26.53 13.09 35.23
CA GLN A 569 -25.96 13.93 36.26
C GLN A 569 -25.07 13.12 37.21
N THR A 570 -24.22 13.81 37.98
CA THR A 570 -23.32 13.17 38.95
C THR A 570 -24.04 12.43 40.08
N ASP A 571 -25.30 12.74 40.34
CA ASP A 571 -26.18 12.00 41.26
C ASP A 571 -26.80 10.72 40.65
N GLY A 572 -26.50 10.45 39.37
CA GLY A 572 -27.00 9.29 38.63
C GLY A 572 -28.39 9.45 38.03
N THR A 573 -28.98 10.66 38.03
CA THR A 573 -30.23 10.95 37.34
C THR A 573 -30.02 11.17 35.84
N ILE A 574 -30.96 10.74 35.00
CA ILE A 574 -30.88 10.91 33.54
C ILE A 574 -32.04 11.76 33.01
N GLN A 575 -31.75 12.62 32.03
CA GLN A 575 -32.74 13.52 31.43
C GLN A 575 -32.45 13.74 29.94
N THR A 576 -33.48 13.81 29.10
CA THR A 576 -33.35 14.29 27.72
C THR A 576 -33.08 15.79 27.70
N VAL A 577 -31.98 16.19 27.04
CA VAL A 577 -31.54 17.60 26.92
C VAL A 577 -31.62 18.14 25.49
N ALA A 578 -31.67 17.26 24.49
CA ALA A 578 -31.97 17.64 23.11
C ALA A 578 -32.66 16.50 22.35
N GLY A 579 -33.47 16.85 21.35
CA GLY A 579 -34.19 15.90 20.52
C GLY A 579 -35.53 15.46 21.11
N THR A 580 -36.55 15.32 20.27
CA THR A 580 -37.88 14.82 20.67
C THR A 580 -38.03 13.30 20.52
N GLY A 581 -37.14 12.68 19.74
CA GLY A 581 -37.23 11.30 19.28
C GLY A 581 -37.77 11.13 17.86
N VAL A 582 -38.22 12.21 17.22
CA VAL A 582 -38.65 12.20 15.82
C VAL A 582 -37.42 12.24 14.90
N SER A 583 -37.27 11.23 14.03
CA SER A 583 -36.26 11.15 12.97
C SER A 583 -36.52 12.17 11.84
N ALA A 584 -36.18 13.43 12.07
CA ALA A 584 -36.36 14.52 11.10
C ALA A 584 -35.46 15.72 11.45
N PHE A 585 -35.65 16.86 10.78
CA PHE A 585 -34.96 18.12 11.07
C PHE A 585 -35.94 19.28 11.33
N ARG A 586 -35.81 19.93 12.48
CA ARG A 586 -36.53 21.17 12.87
C ARG A 586 -35.89 21.78 14.13
N GLY A 587 -36.15 23.06 14.39
CA GLY A 587 -35.98 23.66 15.73
C GLY A 587 -34.81 24.62 15.92
N ASP A 588 -34.14 25.02 14.84
CA ASP A 588 -33.07 26.04 14.92
C ASP A 588 -33.56 27.34 15.58
N HIS A 589 -32.68 27.93 16.38
CA HIS A 589 -32.89 29.11 17.21
C HIS A 589 -33.93 28.95 18.33
N GLY A 590 -34.37 27.71 18.61
CA GLY A 590 -35.28 27.38 19.71
C GLY A 590 -34.65 26.44 20.75
N PRO A 591 -35.40 26.05 21.79
CA PRO A 591 -34.93 25.10 22.80
C PRO A 591 -34.55 23.75 22.18
N ALA A 592 -33.38 23.23 22.54
CA ALA A 592 -32.84 21.97 22.01
C ALA A 592 -33.75 20.76 22.28
N THR A 593 -34.51 20.78 23.38
CA THR A 593 -35.49 19.75 23.75
C THR A 593 -36.69 19.67 22.80
N ASN A 594 -36.95 20.72 22.01
CA ASN A 594 -38.02 20.76 21.01
C ASN A 594 -37.54 20.46 19.58
N ALA A 595 -36.23 20.32 19.39
CA ALA A 595 -35.65 20.10 18.07
C ALA A 595 -35.80 18.64 17.60
N TRP A 596 -35.81 18.47 16.28
CA TRP A 596 -35.73 17.15 15.66
C TRP A 596 -34.29 16.90 15.23
N LEU A 597 -33.78 15.75 15.66
CA LEU A 597 -32.47 15.20 15.33
C LEU A 597 -32.70 13.87 14.60
N TRP A 598 -31.73 13.42 13.82
CA TRP A 598 -31.82 12.12 13.17
C TRP A 598 -30.48 11.40 13.23
N GLY A 599 -30.44 10.34 14.04
CA GLY A 599 -29.27 9.52 14.27
C GLY A 599 -28.06 10.31 14.78
N PRO A 600 -28.19 11.10 15.86
CA PRO A 600 -27.04 11.80 16.43
C PRO A 600 -25.95 10.78 16.78
N ASN A 601 -24.74 10.98 16.27
CA ASN A 601 -23.68 10.00 16.39
C ASN A 601 -22.64 10.36 17.44
N ASP A 602 -22.20 11.63 17.48
CA ASP A 602 -21.14 12.06 18.37
C ASP A 602 -21.36 13.44 18.99
N LEU A 603 -20.62 13.72 20.08
CA LEU A 603 -20.78 14.87 20.97
C LEU A 603 -19.42 15.43 21.41
N ALA A 604 -19.27 16.75 21.42
CA ALA A 604 -18.10 17.40 22.01
C ALA A 604 -18.46 18.74 22.65
N PHE A 605 -17.75 19.12 23.71
CA PHE A 605 -17.86 20.44 24.33
C PHE A 605 -16.68 21.34 23.95
N ASP A 606 -16.93 22.63 23.72
CA ASP A 606 -15.84 23.62 23.75
C ASP A 606 -15.56 24.12 25.17
N ALA A 607 -14.46 24.87 25.34
CA ALA A 607 -14.12 25.52 26.61
C ALA A 607 -15.18 26.54 27.08
N ALA A 608 -16.01 27.03 26.15
CA ALA A 608 -17.15 27.88 26.43
C ALA A 608 -18.44 27.07 26.72
N GLY A 609 -18.34 25.76 27.02
CA GLY A 609 -19.46 24.92 27.45
C GLY A 609 -20.59 24.77 26.43
N ASN A 610 -20.37 25.10 25.16
CA ASN A 610 -21.32 24.80 24.10
C ASN A 610 -21.16 23.34 23.70
N LEU A 611 -22.28 22.65 23.46
CA LEU A 611 -22.31 21.27 23.00
C LEU A 611 -22.45 21.21 21.47
N TYR A 612 -21.53 20.53 20.81
CA TYR A 612 -21.59 20.21 19.40
C TYR A 612 -22.13 18.79 19.21
N VAL A 613 -23.00 18.61 18.22
CA VAL A 613 -23.67 17.34 17.93
C VAL A 613 -23.53 17.01 16.45
N ALA A 614 -23.04 15.82 16.14
CA ALA A 614 -23.08 15.29 14.79
C ALA A 614 -24.48 14.71 14.50
N ASP A 615 -25.31 15.47 13.81
CA ASP A 615 -26.67 15.10 13.41
C ASP A 615 -26.61 14.36 12.07
N THR A 616 -26.05 13.14 12.15
CA THR A 616 -25.45 12.40 11.02
C THR A 616 -26.39 12.19 9.85
N LEU A 617 -27.63 11.73 10.10
CA LEU A 617 -28.60 11.43 9.03
C LEU A 617 -29.30 12.69 8.51
N ASN A 618 -29.19 13.80 9.25
CA ASN A 618 -29.57 15.12 8.77
C ASN A 618 -28.42 15.84 8.06
N HIS A 619 -27.26 15.20 7.84
CA HIS A 619 -26.08 15.76 7.16
C HIS A 619 -25.61 17.11 7.73
N ARG A 620 -25.67 17.27 9.05
CA ARG A 620 -25.39 18.53 9.75
C ARG A 620 -24.55 18.33 11.00
N VAL A 621 -23.85 19.40 11.38
CA VAL A 621 -23.30 19.58 12.72
C VAL A 621 -24.13 20.66 13.41
N ARG A 622 -24.62 20.37 14.61
CA ARG A 622 -25.47 21.26 15.41
C ARG A 622 -24.68 21.81 16.58
N LYS A 623 -24.99 23.03 17.00
CA LYS A 623 -24.46 23.66 18.22
C LYS A 623 -25.61 23.93 19.17
N ILE A 624 -25.44 23.57 20.44
CA ILE A 624 -26.34 23.89 21.55
C ILE A 624 -25.55 24.80 22.50
N ASP A 625 -26.04 26.01 22.73
CA ASP A 625 -25.41 26.94 23.68
C ASP A 625 -25.74 26.61 25.15
N ARG A 626 -25.16 27.37 26.08
CA ARG A 626 -25.35 27.15 27.53
C ARG A 626 -26.78 27.40 27.99
N GLU A 627 -27.53 28.22 27.24
CA GLU A 627 -28.94 28.50 27.47
C GLU A 627 -29.85 27.38 26.93
N GLY A 628 -29.28 26.39 26.23
CA GLY A 628 -29.97 25.25 25.67
C GLY A 628 -30.67 25.55 24.34
N VAL A 629 -30.23 26.58 23.61
CA VAL A 629 -30.72 26.92 22.27
C VAL A 629 -29.90 26.18 21.23
N ILE A 630 -30.57 25.50 20.30
CA ILE A 630 -29.91 24.75 19.22
C ILE A 630 -29.87 25.55 17.91
N SER A 631 -28.79 25.41 17.15
CA SER A 631 -28.63 25.97 15.81
C SER A 631 -27.82 25.05 14.91
N THR A 632 -27.91 25.24 13.59
CA THR A 632 -27.03 24.57 12.63
C THR A 632 -25.69 25.30 12.56
N LEU A 633 -24.60 24.61 12.92
CA LEU A 633 -23.23 25.13 12.79
C LEU A 633 -22.71 24.93 11.36
N ALA A 634 -22.90 23.72 10.82
CA ALA A 634 -22.44 23.36 9.48
C ALA A 634 -23.37 22.35 8.81
N GLY A 635 -23.37 22.35 7.47
CA GLY A 635 -24.17 21.43 6.66
C GLY A 635 -25.48 22.03 6.16
N THR A 636 -25.77 21.85 4.88
CA THR A 636 -27.05 22.26 4.26
C THR A 636 -28.19 21.27 4.52
N GLY A 637 -27.85 20.04 4.91
CA GLY A 637 -28.78 18.92 5.02
C GLY A 637 -28.91 18.07 3.77
N SER A 638 -28.23 18.43 2.68
CA SER A 638 -28.09 17.57 1.50
C SER A 638 -26.73 16.88 1.53
N PRO A 639 -26.66 15.55 1.31
CA PRO A 639 -25.39 14.84 1.19
C PRO A 639 -24.58 15.38 0.02
N GLY A 640 -23.28 15.60 0.24
CA GLY A 640 -22.33 16.01 -0.80
C GLY A 640 -21.09 16.65 -0.19
N PHE A 641 -20.18 17.14 -1.04
CA PHE A 641 -18.97 17.85 -0.65
C PHE A 641 -18.89 19.21 -1.37
N SER A 642 -18.85 20.30 -0.60
CA SER A 642 -18.63 21.65 -1.10
C SER A 642 -18.26 22.62 0.03
N GLY A 643 -17.97 23.88 -0.31
CA GLY A 643 -17.94 25.01 0.64
C GLY A 643 -16.61 25.33 1.31
N ASP A 644 -15.49 24.69 0.92
CA ASP A 644 -14.18 25.01 1.48
C ASP A 644 -13.82 26.49 1.28
N GLY A 645 -13.40 27.16 2.35
CA GLY A 645 -13.12 28.60 2.40
C GLY A 645 -14.35 29.49 2.54
N GLY A 646 -15.56 28.93 2.56
CA GLY A 646 -16.83 29.64 2.70
C GLY A 646 -17.57 29.37 4.02
N PRO A 647 -18.78 29.93 4.20
CA PRO A 647 -19.59 29.72 5.40
C PRO A 647 -19.94 28.24 5.62
N ALA A 648 -19.69 27.74 6.83
CA ALA A 648 -19.91 26.34 7.20
C ALA A 648 -21.38 25.90 7.05
N SER A 649 -22.33 26.81 7.29
CA SER A 649 -23.77 26.57 7.13
C SER A 649 -24.22 26.37 5.67
N GLN A 650 -23.37 26.74 4.70
CA GLN A 650 -23.63 26.56 3.27
C GLN A 650 -22.86 25.39 2.66
N ALA A 651 -21.92 24.80 3.39
CA ALA A 651 -21.18 23.64 2.93
C ALA A 651 -22.03 22.37 2.97
N GLN A 652 -21.84 21.48 2.00
CA GLN A 652 -22.39 20.13 2.06
C GLN A 652 -21.45 19.22 2.85
N LEU A 653 -22.06 18.39 3.71
CA LEU A 653 -21.44 17.31 4.47
C LEU A 653 -22.16 16.01 4.12
N ASN A 654 -21.49 14.87 4.26
CA ASN A 654 -22.06 13.58 3.96
C ASN A 654 -21.84 12.58 5.10
N PHE A 655 -22.88 12.38 5.93
CA PHE A 655 -22.83 11.58 7.15
C PHE A 655 -21.69 12.03 8.10
N PRO A 656 -21.70 13.28 8.61
CA PRO A 656 -20.74 13.66 9.64
C PRO A 656 -20.91 12.73 10.86
N ARG A 657 -19.83 12.08 11.29
CA ARG A 657 -19.83 11.11 12.42
C ARG A 657 -19.12 11.70 13.63
N GLY A 658 -17.87 11.35 13.89
CA GLY A 658 -17.13 11.89 15.02
C GLY A 658 -16.78 13.36 14.87
N LEU A 659 -16.73 14.06 16.00
CA LEU A 659 -16.31 15.45 16.07
C LEU A 659 -15.60 15.75 17.38
N THR A 660 -14.72 16.75 17.34
CA THR A 660 -14.01 17.24 18.53
C THR A 660 -13.87 18.76 18.45
N ALA A 661 -13.90 19.43 19.59
CA ALA A 661 -13.81 20.88 19.69
C ALA A 661 -12.54 21.30 20.41
N SER A 662 -11.81 22.25 19.84
CA SER A 662 -10.59 22.77 20.43
C SER A 662 -10.88 23.87 21.46
N PRO A 663 -10.00 24.11 22.44
CA PRO A 663 -10.17 25.18 23.43
C PRO A 663 -10.29 26.59 22.84
N ASP A 664 -9.70 26.82 21.66
CA ASP A 664 -9.75 28.06 20.89
C ASP A 664 -10.97 28.15 19.94
N GLY A 665 -11.87 27.16 19.98
CA GLY A 665 -13.19 27.21 19.34
C GLY A 665 -13.25 26.67 17.90
N PHE A 666 -12.23 25.97 17.42
CA PHE A 666 -12.34 25.21 16.19
C PHE A 666 -13.10 23.90 16.44
N VAL A 667 -13.85 23.44 15.45
CA VAL A 667 -14.54 22.14 15.49
C VAL A 667 -14.03 21.29 14.34
N TYR A 668 -13.49 20.12 14.64
CA TYR A 668 -13.06 19.13 13.66
C TYR A 668 -14.14 18.08 13.50
N VAL A 669 -14.41 17.66 12.26
CA VAL A 669 -15.53 16.79 11.90
C VAL A 669 -15.05 15.72 10.94
N ALA A 670 -15.33 14.46 11.26
CA ALA A 670 -15.16 13.32 10.35
C ALA A 670 -16.33 13.28 9.35
N ASP A 671 -16.07 13.73 8.12
CA ASP A 671 -17.03 13.78 7.01
C ASP A 671 -16.98 12.44 6.25
N PHE A 672 -17.66 11.45 6.83
CA PHE A 672 -17.46 10.01 6.61
C PHE A 672 -17.42 9.59 5.14
N TYR A 673 -18.50 9.86 4.38
CA TYR A 673 -18.58 9.46 2.97
C TYR A 673 -17.89 10.44 2.03
N ASN A 674 -17.45 11.60 2.52
CA ASN A 674 -16.59 12.48 1.77
C ASN A 674 -15.10 12.20 2.01
N HIS A 675 -14.77 11.23 2.87
CA HIS A 675 -13.43 10.76 3.18
C HIS A 675 -12.47 11.87 3.61
N ARG A 676 -12.97 12.80 4.44
CA ARG A 676 -12.24 13.99 4.85
C ARG A 676 -12.43 14.30 6.33
N ILE A 677 -11.44 14.96 6.91
CA ILE A 677 -11.60 15.71 8.14
C ILE A 677 -11.80 17.18 7.79
N ARG A 678 -12.92 17.75 8.24
CA ARG A 678 -13.30 19.15 8.03
C ARG A 678 -13.03 19.93 9.31
N ARG A 679 -12.50 21.14 9.19
CA ARG A 679 -12.30 22.08 10.31
C ARG A 679 -13.23 23.27 10.13
N ILE A 680 -14.01 23.58 11.14
CA ILE A 680 -14.87 24.76 11.24
C ILE A 680 -14.18 25.75 12.18
N ARG A 681 -13.95 26.96 11.72
CA ARG A 681 -13.32 28.03 12.51
C ARG A 681 -14.33 28.74 13.40
N PRO A 682 -13.89 29.45 14.46
CA PRO A 682 -14.76 30.26 15.31
C PRO A 682 -15.57 31.32 14.55
N ASP A 683 -15.08 31.81 13.41
CA ASP A 683 -15.77 32.79 12.56
C ASP A 683 -16.75 32.16 11.56
N GLY A 684 -16.96 30.84 11.63
CA GLY A 684 -17.94 30.12 10.84
C GLY A 684 -17.49 29.73 9.45
N ILE A 685 -16.20 29.80 9.12
CA ILE A 685 -15.65 29.28 7.86
C ILE A 685 -15.25 27.81 8.00
N ILE A 686 -15.54 27.00 6.98
CA ILE A 686 -15.16 25.57 6.92
C ILE A 686 -14.06 25.32 5.88
N GLU A 687 -13.17 24.38 6.18
CA GLU A 687 -12.12 23.92 5.26
C GLU A 687 -11.80 22.44 5.45
N THR A 688 -11.21 21.81 4.44
CA THR A 688 -10.63 20.47 4.56
C THR A 688 -9.24 20.56 5.16
N VAL A 689 -8.94 19.74 6.18
CA VAL A 689 -7.60 19.67 6.81
C VAL A 689 -6.89 18.35 6.59
N VAL A 690 -7.64 17.27 6.29
CA VAL A 690 -7.11 15.95 5.95
C VAL A 690 -8.02 15.28 4.92
N GLY A 691 -7.45 14.59 3.93
CA GLY A 691 -8.21 13.82 2.94
C GLY A 691 -8.22 14.44 1.54
N ALA A 692 -7.61 13.76 0.58
CA ALA A 692 -7.66 14.07 -0.85
C ALA A 692 -8.88 13.43 -1.53
N ALA A 693 -9.19 13.86 -2.76
CA ALA A 693 -10.19 13.20 -3.59
C ALA A 693 -9.77 11.74 -3.91
N VAL A 694 -10.73 10.83 -3.85
CA VAL A 694 -10.53 9.39 -4.09
C VAL A 694 -11.21 8.96 -5.39
N ALA A 695 -10.69 7.90 -6.01
CA ALA A 695 -11.25 7.35 -7.24
C ALA A 695 -12.57 6.59 -7.01
N ASP A 696 -12.74 6.01 -5.82
CA ASP A 696 -13.96 5.34 -5.39
C ASP A 696 -14.56 6.12 -4.19
N PRO A 697 -15.66 6.86 -4.38
CA PRO A 697 -16.28 7.66 -3.34
C PRO A 697 -17.08 6.85 -2.31
N ASP A 698 -17.33 5.56 -2.54
CA ASP A 698 -18.07 4.71 -1.60
C ASP A 698 -17.14 4.03 -0.59
N PHE A 699 -15.92 3.69 -1.01
CA PHE A 699 -14.95 2.97 -0.18
C PHE A 699 -13.73 3.81 0.27
N GLY A 700 -13.40 4.88 -0.43
CA GLY A 700 -12.27 5.74 -0.11
C GLY A 700 -10.93 5.21 -0.62
N GLY A 701 -9.84 5.56 0.05
CA GLY A 701 -8.52 5.00 -0.23
C GLY A 701 -7.58 5.14 0.96
N PHE A 702 -6.45 4.41 0.92
CA PHE A 702 -5.41 4.51 1.94
C PHE A 702 -4.06 4.85 1.30
N SER A 703 -3.56 6.07 1.52
CA SER A 703 -2.23 6.51 1.08
C SER A 703 -1.75 7.73 1.89
N GLY A 704 -0.49 8.15 1.68
CA GLY A 704 0.02 9.43 2.19
C GLY A 704 0.70 9.39 3.56
N ASP A 705 0.93 8.21 4.15
CA ASP A 705 1.72 8.05 5.37
C ASP A 705 3.10 8.73 5.24
N GLY A 706 3.46 9.54 6.23
CA GLY A 706 4.67 10.37 6.25
C GLY A 706 4.59 11.64 5.40
N GLY A 707 3.53 11.85 4.63
CA GLY A 707 3.32 13.00 3.75
C GLY A 707 2.35 14.06 4.31
N PRO A 708 2.04 15.10 3.51
CA PRO A 708 1.08 16.14 3.88
C PRO A 708 -0.35 15.59 4.05
N PRO A 709 -1.08 15.95 5.12
CA PRO A 709 -2.42 15.43 5.39
C PRO A 709 -3.45 15.70 4.29
N LEU A 710 -3.32 16.82 3.57
CA LEU A 710 -4.20 17.18 2.44
C LEU A 710 -4.03 16.29 1.21
N LEU A 711 -2.90 15.59 1.10
CA LEU A 711 -2.63 14.67 -0.02
C LEU A 711 -2.92 13.21 0.35
N ALA A 712 -3.12 12.91 1.62
CA ALA A 712 -3.47 11.57 2.08
C ALA A 712 -4.91 11.23 1.70
N THR A 713 -5.13 10.02 1.21
CA THR A 713 -6.49 9.49 1.03
C THR A 713 -6.93 8.80 2.32
N LEU A 714 -8.19 9.02 2.71
CA LEU A 714 -8.82 8.36 3.86
C LEU A 714 -9.88 7.34 3.41
N GLY A 715 -10.12 6.32 4.23
CA GLY A 715 -11.09 5.25 4.00
C GLY A 715 -12.19 5.26 5.05
N GLY A 716 -13.19 6.13 4.87
CA GLY A 716 -14.34 6.26 5.77
C GLY A 716 -13.95 6.67 7.19
N PRO A 717 -13.48 7.92 7.41
CA PRO A 717 -13.14 8.41 8.74
C PRO A 717 -14.41 8.45 9.60
N THR A 718 -14.44 7.68 10.69
CA THR A 718 -15.58 7.64 11.60
C THR A 718 -15.43 8.53 12.80
N ASP A 719 -14.19 8.81 13.19
CA ASP A 719 -13.90 9.61 14.37
C ASP A 719 -12.66 10.49 14.20
N VAL A 720 -12.64 11.61 14.91
CA VAL A 720 -11.51 12.53 14.98
C VAL A 720 -11.40 13.10 16.40
N GLU A 721 -10.24 12.93 17.02
CA GLU A 721 -9.98 13.41 18.38
C GLU A 721 -8.76 14.34 18.43
N LEU A 722 -8.86 15.41 19.22
CA LEU A 722 -7.82 16.42 19.36
C LEU A 722 -6.96 16.12 20.59
N ILE A 723 -5.66 16.00 20.39
CA ILE A 723 -4.69 15.84 21.48
C ILE A 723 -4.29 17.23 22.00
N ALA A 724 -4.00 17.35 23.29
CA ALA A 724 -3.62 18.61 23.95
C ALA A 724 -2.43 19.35 23.30
N ASN A 725 -1.58 18.67 22.53
CA ASN A 725 -0.48 19.28 21.79
C ASN A 725 -0.87 19.80 20.39
N GLY A 726 -2.16 19.73 20.03
CA GLY A 726 -2.69 20.15 18.72
C GLY A 726 -2.72 19.05 17.65
N ASP A 727 -2.26 17.84 17.95
CA ASP A 727 -2.33 16.73 17.01
C ASP A 727 -3.75 16.18 16.87
N LEU A 728 -4.06 15.59 15.71
CA LEU A 728 -5.34 14.90 15.49
C LEU A 728 -5.13 13.40 15.45
N VAL A 729 -5.99 12.64 16.13
CA VAL A 729 -6.15 11.20 15.94
C VAL A 729 -7.38 10.96 15.08
N ILE A 730 -7.27 10.14 14.05
CA ILE A 730 -8.34 9.85 13.09
C ILE A 730 -8.57 8.35 13.06
N VAL A 731 -9.82 7.93 13.16
CA VAL A 731 -10.21 6.51 13.07
C VAL A 731 -10.89 6.25 11.73
N GLU A 732 -10.48 5.19 11.03
CA GLU A 732 -10.97 4.82 9.70
C GLU A 732 -11.53 3.39 9.70
N THR A 733 -12.82 3.24 9.41
CA THR A 733 -13.52 1.95 9.47
C THR A 733 -13.30 1.07 8.25
N HIS A 734 -13.33 1.61 7.01
CA HIS A 734 -13.31 0.78 5.80
C HIS A 734 -11.98 0.03 5.63
N GLN A 735 -10.91 0.64 6.12
CA GLN A 735 -9.54 0.14 5.97
C GLN A 735 -8.93 -0.34 7.29
N GLY A 736 -9.59 -0.06 8.42
CA GLY A 736 -9.18 -0.60 9.73
C GLY A 736 -7.96 0.11 10.32
N PHE A 737 -7.90 1.44 10.24
CA PHE A 737 -6.74 2.21 10.67
C PHE A 737 -7.07 3.22 11.77
N VAL A 738 -6.04 3.54 12.54
CA VAL A 738 -5.98 4.76 13.34
C VAL A 738 -4.75 5.54 12.88
N ARG A 739 -4.95 6.81 12.51
CA ARG A 739 -3.88 7.70 12.07
C ARG A 739 -3.70 8.87 13.02
N ARG A 740 -2.50 9.44 13.02
CA ARG A 740 -2.17 10.66 13.76
C ARG A 740 -1.63 11.72 12.80
N VAL A 741 -2.17 12.92 12.87
CA VAL A 741 -1.62 14.11 12.22
C VAL A 741 -0.78 14.86 13.25
N VAL A 742 0.51 15.00 12.97
CA VAL A 742 1.48 15.70 13.81
C VAL A 742 1.62 17.15 13.32
N HIS A 743 1.25 18.12 14.16
CA HIS A 743 1.22 19.55 13.82
C HIS A 743 2.47 20.32 14.27
N GLN A 744 3.21 19.85 15.28
CA GLN A 744 4.52 20.38 15.69
C GLN A 744 5.45 19.28 16.18
N GLY A 745 6.69 19.23 15.66
CA GLY A 745 7.69 18.26 16.09
C GLY A 745 9.10 18.56 15.56
N TRP A 746 10.11 18.11 16.30
CA TRP A 746 11.52 18.17 15.91
C TRP A 746 11.81 17.06 14.90
N VAL A 747 12.35 17.38 13.74
CA VAL A 747 12.89 16.36 12.82
C VAL A 747 14.38 16.23 13.08
N LEU A 748 14.80 15.07 13.59
CA LEU A 748 16.18 14.62 13.39
C LEU A 748 16.36 14.37 11.90
N ARG A 749 16.98 15.31 11.18
CA ARG A 749 17.51 14.99 9.84
C ARG A 749 18.72 14.08 10.05
N GLY A 750 18.51 12.77 9.93
CA GLY A 750 19.62 11.82 10.01
C GLY A 750 19.31 10.34 10.21
N VAL A 751 18.06 9.88 10.11
CA VAL A 751 17.80 8.44 9.98
C VAL A 751 16.93 8.19 8.74
N PRO A 752 17.49 7.68 7.64
CA PRO A 752 16.69 7.14 6.56
C PRO A 752 16.04 5.83 7.03
N VAL A 753 14.74 5.73 6.77
CA VAL A 753 13.96 4.51 6.94
C VAL A 753 14.31 3.56 5.79
N ALA A 754 15.16 2.56 6.06
CA ALA A 754 15.09 1.23 5.45
C ALA A 754 16.01 0.24 6.20
N ALA A 755 15.47 -0.97 6.44
CA ALA A 755 16.03 -2.14 7.13
C ALA A 755 15.94 -2.13 8.66
N THR A 756 15.24 -3.15 9.16
CA THR A 756 14.89 -3.50 10.55
C THR A 756 15.94 -3.21 11.63
N PRO A 757 15.51 -2.87 12.87
CA PRO A 757 16.39 -2.94 14.02
C PRO A 757 16.84 -4.41 14.21
N PRO A 758 18.12 -4.70 14.49
CA PRO A 758 18.48 -6.05 14.86
C PRO A 758 17.80 -6.41 16.19
N THR A 759 16.85 -7.32 16.13
CA THR A 759 16.32 -8.03 17.30
C THR A 759 17.31 -9.14 17.68
N GLN A 760 18.26 -8.81 18.55
CA GLN A 760 18.65 -9.59 19.74
C GLN A 760 19.79 -8.86 20.49
N PRO A 761 19.81 -8.88 21.83
CA PRO A 761 20.72 -8.09 22.65
C PRO A 761 22.14 -8.63 22.51
N VAL A 762 23.08 -7.80 22.05
CA VAL A 762 24.50 -8.10 22.27
C VAL A 762 24.81 -7.83 23.74
N ALA A 763 24.66 -8.86 24.57
CA ALA A 763 25.44 -8.98 25.78
C ALA A 763 26.88 -9.27 25.34
N LEU A 764 27.76 -8.27 25.40
CA LEU A 764 29.19 -8.53 25.54
C LEU A 764 29.42 -9.19 26.91
N ARG A 765 29.24 -10.50 26.99
CA ARG A 765 29.96 -11.32 27.96
C ARG A 765 31.17 -11.89 27.25
N ALA A 766 32.35 -11.53 27.72
CA ALA A 766 33.58 -12.18 27.31
C ALA A 766 33.47 -13.70 27.57
N ARG A 767 33.54 -14.49 26.50
CA ARG A 767 34.21 -15.79 26.51
C ARG A 767 35.15 -15.82 25.31
N ALA A 768 36.38 -16.21 25.60
CA ALA A 768 37.50 -16.23 24.67
C ALA A 768 37.21 -17.07 23.41
N GLY A 769 37.60 -16.55 22.25
CA GLY A 769 37.86 -17.34 21.06
C GLY A 769 37.02 -16.98 19.83
N ALA A 770 37.73 -16.55 18.78
CA ALA A 770 37.39 -16.60 17.34
C ALA A 770 36.72 -15.37 16.67
N LEU A 771 37.62 -14.57 16.07
CA LEU A 771 37.60 -13.95 14.72
C LEU A 771 36.45 -12.99 14.36
N ALA A 772 36.78 -11.69 14.47
CA ALA A 772 36.11 -10.59 13.80
C ALA A 772 36.46 -10.54 12.30
N SER A 773 35.47 -10.24 11.45
CA SER A 773 35.71 -9.54 10.19
C SER A 773 34.90 -8.24 10.20
N GLU A 774 35.58 -7.11 10.22
CA GLU A 774 34.98 -5.79 10.04
C GLU A 774 34.49 -5.65 8.59
N GLN A 775 33.22 -5.33 8.39
CA GLN A 775 32.73 -4.74 7.13
C GLN A 775 32.04 -3.42 7.46
N ASN A 776 32.59 -2.33 6.92
CA ASN A 776 31.97 -1.01 6.93
C ASN A 776 30.77 -1.02 5.96
N PHE A 777 29.62 -0.48 6.40
CA PHE A 777 28.46 -0.23 5.53
C PHE A 777 28.37 1.28 5.23
N GLU A 778 28.49 1.65 3.95
CA GLU A 778 28.12 2.97 3.44
C GLU A 778 26.61 3.02 3.18
N LEU A 779 25.96 4.10 3.61
CA LEU A 779 24.52 4.35 3.47
C LEU A 779 24.25 5.20 2.22
N HIS A 780 23.57 4.64 1.22
CA HIS A 780 23.19 5.36 0.01
C HIS A 780 21.71 5.78 0.06
N LEU A 781 21.44 7.10 -0.03
CA LEU A 781 20.08 7.62 -0.22
C LEU A 781 19.74 7.63 -1.72
N GLU A 782 18.62 7.01 -2.07
CA GLU A 782 18.14 6.96 -3.46
C GLU A 782 17.12 8.08 -3.74
N SER A 783 17.40 8.91 -4.74
CA SER A 783 16.55 10.00 -5.22
C SER A 783 15.86 9.58 -6.51
N LEU A 784 14.57 9.88 -6.65
CA LEU A 784 13.80 9.59 -7.87
C LEU A 784 14.48 10.20 -9.11
N PRO A 785 14.34 9.57 -10.30
CA PRO A 785 14.80 10.17 -11.53
C PRO A 785 14.01 11.45 -11.81
N VAL A 786 14.68 12.48 -12.29
CA VAL A 786 14.08 13.72 -12.75
C VAL A 786 14.56 13.97 -14.16
N VAL A 787 13.64 14.13 -15.11
CA VAL A 787 14.00 14.52 -16.48
C VAL A 787 14.35 15.99 -16.48
N THR A 788 15.65 16.29 -16.59
CA THR A 788 16.18 17.65 -16.59
C THR A 788 16.20 18.25 -18.00
N ARG A 789 16.16 17.40 -19.04
CA ARG A 789 16.05 17.83 -20.43
C ARG A 789 15.13 16.92 -21.23
N GLN A 790 14.03 17.48 -21.71
CA GLN A 790 13.04 16.78 -22.52
C GLN A 790 13.54 16.48 -23.95
N PRO A 791 13.10 15.38 -24.57
CA PRO A 791 13.32 15.13 -25.98
C PRO A 791 12.58 16.15 -26.85
N ARG A 792 13.13 16.47 -28.02
CA ARG A 792 12.58 17.49 -28.92
C ARG A 792 11.96 16.86 -30.17
N ALA A 793 10.87 17.47 -30.64
CA ALA A 793 10.26 17.12 -31.92
C ALA A 793 11.25 17.27 -33.08
N ARG A 794 11.09 16.45 -34.12
CA ARG A 794 11.97 16.38 -35.29
C ARG A 794 11.15 16.34 -36.57
N VAL A 795 11.62 17.04 -37.60
CA VAL A 795 11.15 16.89 -38.99
C VAL A 795 12.34 16.40 -39.81
N VAL A 796 12.22 15.24 -40.43
CA VAL A 796 13.35 14.55 -41.10
C VAL A 796 12.92 14.05 -42.47
N ALA A 797 13.81 14.13 -43.47
CA ALA A 797 13.55 13.58 -44.80
C ALA A 797 13.56 12.04 -44.79
N PRO A 798 12.77 11.37 -45.64
CA PRO A 798 12.89 9.92 -45.83
C PRO A 798 14.34 9.50 -46.14
N GLY A 799 14.83 8.45 -45.49
CA GLY A 799 16.19 7.94 -45.63
C GLY A 799 17.26 8.61 -44.77
N ALA A 800 16.95 9.74 -44.12
CA ALA A 800 17.86 10.37 -43.16
C ALA A 800 17.74 9.75 -41.76
N ALA A 801 18.68 10.06 -40.88
CA ALA A 801 18.66 9.61 -39.49
C ALA A 801 17.90 10.60 -38.58
N ALA A 802 17.23 10.09 -37.54
CA ALA A 802 16.60 10.90 -36.49
C ALA A 802 17.17 10.53 -35.11
N ASP A 803 17.61 11.54 -34.36
CA ASP A 803 18.13 11.38 -33.00
C ASP A 803 17.24 12.08 -31.97
N PHE A 804 16.85 11.32 -30.95
CA PHE A 804 16.18 11.78 -29.74
C PHE A 804 17.12 11.64 -28.55
N ARG A 805 17.14 12.65 -27.69
CA ARG A 805 18.00 12.70 -26.51
C ARG A 805 17.22 13.18 -25.31
N VAL A 806 17.49 12.56 -24.17
CA VAL A 806 17.02 12.98 -22.86
C VAL A 806 18.23 13.20 -21.93
N GLU A 807 18.10 14.10 -20.96
CA GLU A 807 19.00 14.14 -19.80
C GLU A 807 18.16 14.00 -18.54
N ALA A 808 18.66 13.21 -17.59
CA ALA A 808 17.99 12.97 -16.34
C ALA A 808 19.01 12.91 -15.21
N SER A 809 18.58 13.35 -14.03
CA SER A 809 19.30 13.22 -12.76
C SER A 809 18.56 12.26 -11.84
N GLY A 810 19.20 11.80 -10.78
CA GLY A 810 18.63 10.85 -9.82
C GLY A 810 19.74 9.92 -9.34
N THR A 811 19.44 9.05 -8.37
CA THR A 811 20.45 8.11 -7.88
C THR A 811 20.75 7.05 -8.94
N PRO A 812 22.01 6.88 -9.40
CA PRO A 812 22.38 5.85 -10.36
C PRO A 812 22.27 4.43 -9.78
N PRO A 813 22.16 3.37 -10.60
CA PRO A 813 22.14 3.41 -12.06
C PRO A 813 20.80 3.91 -12.60
N LEU A 814 20.86 4.86 -13.53
CA LEU A 814 19.70 5.27 -14.32
C LEU A 814 19.57 4.32 -15.52
N SER A 815 18.40 3.72 -15.68
CA SER A 815 18.04 2.95 -16.87
C SER A 815 17.00 3.71 -17.71
N TYR A 816 16.99 3.44 -19.00
CA TYR A 816 16.15 4.15 -19.96
C TYR A 816 15.36 3.13 -20.77
N GLN A 817 14.14 3.49 -21.17
CA GLN A 817 13.34 2.71 -22.10
C GLN A 817 12.54 3.66 -22.99
N TRP A 818 12.89 3.71 -24.29
CA TRP A 818 12.15 4.50 -25.27
C TRP A 818 10.84 3.83 -25.67
N LEU A 819 9.83 4.66 -25.90
CA LEU A 819 8.45 4.32 -26.23
C LEU A 819 8.06 4.99 -27.57
N ARG A 820 7.23 4.32 -28.36
CA ARG A 820 6.61 4.82 -29.59
C ARG A 820 5.09 4.74 -29.47
N ASN A 821 4.40 5.87 -29.58
CA ASN A 821 2.95 5.96 -29.33
C ASN A 821 2.54 5.27 -28.00
N GLY A 822 3.39 5.38 -26.97
CA GLY A 822 3.19 4.74 -25.66
C GLY A 822 3.60 3.26 -25.57
N ALA A 823 3.97 2.60 -26.67
CA ALA A 823 4.42 1.20 -26.66
C ALA A 823 5.95 1.09 -26.59
N VAL A 824 6.47 0.09 -25.87
CA VAL A 824 7.92 -0.16 -25.73
C VAL A 824 8.58 -0.42 -27.10
N LEU A 825 9.64 0.32 -27.39
CA LEU A 825 10.56 0.03 -28.50
C LEU A 825 11.59 -1.01 -28.06
N ASN A 826 12.12 -1.79 -29.00
CA ASN A 826 13.27 -2.65 -28.79
C ASN A 826 14.40 -2.25 -29.75
N ASP A 827 15.64 -2.44 -29.32
CA ASP A 827 16.78 -2.32 -30.24
C ASP A 827 16.72 -3.41 -31.32
N GLY A 828 17.09 -3.04 -32.56
CA GLY A 828 17.08 -3.96 -33.69
C GLY A 828 16.76 -3.29 -35.02
N GLY A 829 17.39 -3.80 -36.08
CA GLY A 829 17.23 -3.26 -37.44
C GLY A 829 17.73 -1.81 -37.53
N ARG A 830 16.81 -0.86 -37.73
CA ARG A 830 17.09 0.57 -37.92
C ARG A 830 16.98 1.40 -36.63
N PHE A 831 16.57 0.78 -35.52
CA PHE A 831 16.46 1.39 -34.20
C PHE A 831 17.67 1.01 -33.35
N SER A 832 18.31 2.00 -32.73
CA SER A 832 19.48 1.80 -31.86
C SER A 832 19.47 2.78 -30.68
N GLY A 833 19.93 2.33 -29.51
CA GLY A 833 20.03 3.16 -28.30
C GLY A 833 18.73 3.28 -27.53
N VAL A 834 17.77 2.36 -27.75
CA VAL A 834 16.43 2.35 -27.16
C VAL A 834 16.44 2.20 -25.63
N THR A 835 17.52 1.69 -25.05
CA THR A 835 17.71 1.59 -23.59
C THR A 835 18.73 2.58 -23.03
N THR A 836 19.05 3.62 -23.81
CA THR A 836 20.06 4.63 -23.45
C THR A 836 19.45 6.05 -23.43
N PRO A 837 20.18 7.07 -22.91
CA PRO A 837 19.73 8.46 -22.98
C PRO A 837 19.61 9.01 -24.42
N GLN A 838 20.12 8.29 -25.43
CA GLN A 838 20.10 8.68 -26.84
C GLN A 838 19.52 7.57 -27.70
N PHE A 839 18.36 7.81 -28.29
CA PHE A 839 17.71 6.92 -29.24
C PHE A 839 17.87 7.43 -30.67
N ARG A 840 18.27 6.55 -31.58
CA ARG A 840 18.53 6.86 -32.98
C ARG A 840 17.75 5.93 -33.92
N ILE A 841 17.22 6.52 -34.98
CA ILE A 841 16.68 5.85 -36.15
C ILE A 841 17.65 6.12 -37.31
N ASN A 842 18.26 5.10 -37.91
CA ASN A 842 19.31 5.28 -38.93
C ASN A 842 18.78 5.44 -40.38
N ASP A 843 17.55 4.99 -40.64
CA ASP A 843 16.86 5.05 -41.94
C ASP A 843 15.38 5.37 -41.68
N VAL A 844 15.05 6.67 -41.58
CA VAL A 844 13.69 7.14 -41.27
C VAL A 844 12.77 6.94 -42.47
N ARG A 845 11.61 6.33 -42.24
CA ARG A 845 10.59 6.03 -43.26
C ARG A 845 9.30 6.76 -42.93
N PRO A 846 8.41 7.02 -43.90
CA PRO A 846 7.11 7.65 -43.61
C PRO A 846 6.31 6.94 -42.51
N ALA A 847 6.44 5.61 -42.44
CA ALA A 847 5.83 4.78 -41.40
C ALA A 847 6.43 4.97 -40.00
N ASP A 848 7.40 5.86 -39.79
CA ASP A 848 7.97 6.22 -38.48
C ASP A 848 7.33 7.42 -37.82
N GLN A 849 6.50 8.15 -38.56
CA GLN A 849 5.76 9.28 -38.01
C GLN A 849 4.93 8.81 -36.80
N ALA A 850 5.27 9.33 -35.62
CA ALA A 850 4.76 8.89 -34.33
C ALA A 850 5.22 9.87 -33.23
N THR A 851 4.69 9.67 -32.01
CA THR A 851 5.24 10.29 -30.81
C THR A 851 6.23 9.34 -30.14
N TYR A 852 7.30 9.92 -29.60
CA TYR A 852 8.36 9.22 -28.89
C TYR A 852 8.53 9.80 -27.49
N ALA A 853 8.64 8.94 -26.48
CA ALA A 853 8.91 9.33 -25.10
C ALA A 853 9.90 8.34 -24.49
N VAL A 854 10.51 8.68 -23.36
CA VAL A 854 11.42 7.78 -22.65
C VAL A 854 11.02 7.69 -21.19
N LEU A 855 10.98 6.46 -20.68
CA LEU A 855 10.89 6.20 -19.26
C LEU A 855 12.31 6.17 -18.69
N VAL A 856 12.58 6.98 -17.67
CA VAL A 856 13.84 6.98 -16.93
C VAL A 856 13.59 6.38 -15.56
N LEU A 857 14.40 5.39 -15.17
CA LEU A 857 14.19 4.61 -13.97
C LEU A 857 15.45 4.53 -13.11
N ASN A 858 15.25 4.38 -11.81
CA ASN A 858 16.21 3.83 -10.87
C ASN A 858 15.47 3.07 -9.77
N ALA A 859 16.21 2.66 -8.73
CA ALA A 859 15.64 1.91 -7.62
C ALA A 859 14.63 2.72 -6.76
N ALA A 860 14.66 4.06 -6.80
CA ALA A 860 13.66 4.91 -6.15
C ALA A 860 12.35 5.05 -6.95
N GLY A 861 12.36 4.81 -8.27
CA GLY A 861 11.17 4.81 -9.11
C GLY A 861 11.43 5.26 -10.55
N ALA A 862 10.37 5.66 -11.25
CA ALA A 862 10.43 6.01 -12.67
C ALA A 862 9.70 7.32 -12.99
N VAL A 863 10.23 8.08 -13.94
CA VAL A 863 9.63 9.29 -14.49
C VAL A 863 9.63 9.20 -16.01
N ALA A 864 8.49 9.51 -16.63
CA ALA A 864 8.36 9.60 -18.08
C ALA A 864 8.75 11.01 -18.55
N SER A 865 9.40 11.11 -19.70
CA SER A 865 9.59 12.37 -20.42
C SER A 865 8.28 12.87 -21.02
N ASP A 866 8.28 14.13 -21.43
CA ASP A 866 7.29 14.64 -22.39
C ASP A 866 7.43 13.90 -23.73
N THR A 867 6.37 13.97 -24.55
CA THR A 867 6.37 13.35 -25.88
C THR A 867 7.00 14.27 -26.92
N ALA A 868 7.84 13.70 -27.78
CA ALA A 868 8.44 14.35 -28.94
C ALA A 868 7.89 13.72 -30.23
N SER A 869 7.36 14.53 -31.15
CA SER A 869 6.87 14.04 -32.45
C SER A 869 8.01 13.87 -33.44
N LEU A 870 7.95 12.81 -34.25
CA LEU A 870 8.70 12.69 -35.49
C LEU A 870 7.75 12.95 -36.66
N GLU A 871 8.06 13.94 -37.50
CA GLU A 871 7.42 14.17 -38.78
C GLU A 871 8.39 13.80 -39.90
N VAL A 872 7.88 13.14 -40.95
CA VAL A 872 8.68 12.69 -42.08
C VAL A 872 8.23 13.45 -43.32
N SER A 873 9.06 14.37 -43.81
CA SER A 873 8.72 15.27 -44.93
C SER A 873 9.81 15.28 -46.00
N ALA A 874 9.43 15.05 -47.26
CA ALA A 874 10.33 15.15 -48.40
C ALA A 874 10.64 16.61 -48.82
N ASN A 875 9.90 17.58 -48.26
CA ASN A 875 10.05 19.01 -48.54
C ASN A 875 10.57 19.75 -47.30
N LEU A 876 11.85 19.56 -46.97
CA LEU A 876 12.50 20.31 -45.90
C LEU A 876 12.82 21.75 -46.37
N PRO A 877 12.64 22.78 -45.51
CA PRO A 877 13.06 24.15 -45.83
C PRO A 877 14.61 24.22 -45.96
N PRO A 878 15.15 25.12 -46.80
CA PRO A 878 16.59 25.32 -46.90
C PRO A 878 17.17 25.87 -45.58
N GLU A 879 18.32 25.34 -45.16
CA GLU A 879 19.04 25.68 -43.94
C GLU A 879 20.30 26.50 -44.27
N ILE A 880 20.56 27.56 -43.50
CA ILE A 880 21.76 28.39 -43.63
C ILE A 880 22.57 28.27 -42.35
N SER A 881 23.76 27.70 -42.43
CA SER A 881 24.71 27.58 -41.32
C SER A 881 25.98 28.39 -41.56
N LEU A 882 26.59 28.84 -40.47
CA LEU A 882 27.89 29.51 -40.46
C LEU A 882 28.97 28.45 -40.22
N GLU A 883 29.99 28.40 -41.08
CA GLU A 883 31.16 27.54 -40.86
C GLU A 883 32.42 28.39 -40.57
N PRO A 884 33.17 28.10 -39.49
CA PRO A 884 34.50 28.67 -39.31
C PRO A 884 35.47 28.01 -40.29
N ASP A 885 36.13 28.78 -41.15
CA ASP A 885 37.25 28.29 -41.94
C ASP A 885 38.58 28.59 -41.22
N PRO A 886 39.31 27.58 -40.73
CA PRO A 886 40.57 27.79 -40.04
C PRO A 886 41.72 28.27 -40.96
N GLN A 887 41.54 28.30 -42.29
CA GLN A 887 42.62 28.64 -43.24
C GLN A 887 42.61 30.09 -43.74
N LEU A 888 41.55 30.85 -43.50
CA LEU A 888 41.41 32.25 -43.93
C LEU A 888 41.39 33.11 -42.67
N GLY A 889 42.47 33.85 -42.42
CA GLY A 889 42.65 34.66 -41.20
C GLY A 889 41.49 35.64 -40.89
N SER A 890 41.57 36.28 -39.72
CA SER A 890 40.52 37.15 -39.17
C SER A 890 39.96 38.16 -40.18
N GLY A 891 38.71 37.97 -40.62
CA GLY A 891 38.03 38.87 -41.56
C GLY A 891 37.11 38.20 -42.59
N HIS A 892 37.16 36.87 -42.74
CA HIS A 892 36.32 36.11 -43.67
C HIS A 892 35.25 35.30 -42.92
N ILE A 893 34.01 35.32 -43.41
CA ILE A 893 32.89 34.50 -42.92
C ILE A 893 32.43 33.63 -44.09
N LYS A 894 32.37 32.30 -43.88
CA LYS A 894 31.78 31.36 -44.83
C LYS A 894 30.35 31.01 -44.40
N PHE A 895 29.42 31.22 -45.34
CA PHE A 895 28.05 30.73 -45.22
C PHE A 895 27.94 29.41 -45.98
N ARG A 896 27.41 28.39 -45.32
CA ARG A 896 26.98 27.15 -45.96
C ARG A 896 25.47 27.17 -46.07
N VAL A 897 24.95 27.14 -47.29
CA VAL A 897 23.50 27.08 -47.56
C VAL A 897 23.18 25.71 -48.12
N ALA A 898 22.28 24.98 -47.45
CA ALA A 898 21.84 23.65 -47.84
C ALA A 898 20.33 23.58 -48.05
N GLY A 899 19.86 22.87 -49.07
CA GLY A 899 18.43 22.79 -49.35
C GLY A 899 18.10 22.07 -50.67
N PRO A 900 16.80 21.89 -50.98
CA PRO A 900 16.38 21.24 -52.21
C PRO A 900 16.84 22.02 -53.44
N ALA A 901 17.26 21.29 -54.48
CA ALA A 901 17.74 21.87 -55.73
C ALA A 901 16.69 22.81 -56.33
N GLY A 902 17.12 24.02 -56.73
CA GLY A 902 16.25 25.06 -57.25
C GLY A 902 15.63 25.99 -56.19
N ALA A 903 15.84 25.76 -54.89
CA ALA A 903 15.46 26.73 -53.86
C ALA A 903 16.25 28.04 -54.00
N ALA A 904 15.54 29.17 -53.91
CA ALA A 904 16.12 30.51 -53.99
C ALA A 904 16.35 31.08 -52.59
N CYS A 905 17.59 31.46 -52.30
CA CYS A 905 18.00 32.06 -51.04
C CYS A 905 18.73 33.39 -51.32
N GLU A 906 18.69 34.30 -50.37
CA GLU A 906 19.40 35.57 -50.45
C GLU A 906 20.20 35.81 -49.18
N ILE A 907 21.47 36.17 -49.33
CA ILE A 907 22.27 36.71 -48.24
C ILE A 907 22.21 38.23 -48.30
N GLN A 908 21.91 38.86 -47.17
CA GLN A 908 21.87 40.31 -47.00
C GLN A 908 22.88 40.75 -45.94
N SER A 909 23.40 41.96 -46.07
CA SER A 909 24.17 42.61 -45.00
C SER A 909 23.61 43.95 -44.61
N SER A 910 23.92 44.37 -43.39
CA SER A 910 23.59 45.67 -42.86
C SER A 910 24.74 46.18 -41.98
N PRO A 911 25.13 47.46 -42.06
CA PRO A 911 26.09 48.04 -41.13
C PRO A 911 25.47 48.30 -39.74
N ASP A 912 24.15 48.45 -39.63
CA ASP A 912 23.47 48.97 -38.43
C ASP A 912 22.15 48.26 -38.05
N LEU A 913 21.83 47.15 -38.71
CA LEU A 913 20.60 46.36 -38.58
C LEU A 913 19.29 47.05 -39.01
N ARG A 914 19.34 48.32 -39.45
CA ARG A 914 18.14 49.10 -39.83
C ARG A 914 17.88 49.07 -41.33
N ALA A 915 18.94 49.16 -42.14
CA ALA A 915 18.85 49.07 -43.59
C ALA A 915 19.63 47.84 -44.10
N TRP A 916 18.92 46.89 -44.71
CA TRP A 916 19.50 45.66 -45.25
C TRP A 916 19.70 45.78 -46.74
N SER A 917 20.93 45.54 -47.18
CA SER A 917 21.32 45.52 -48.59
C SER A 917 21.56 44.08 -49.03
N ARG A 918 21.05 43.74 -50.22
CA ARG A 918 21.31 42.46 -50.86
C ARG A 918 22.80 42.30 -51.13
N LEU A 919 23.38 41.22 -50.63
CA LEU A 919 24.77 40.84 -50.92
C LEU A 919 24.83 39.92 -52.13
N ARG A 920 24.03 38.84 -52.12
CA ARG A 920 24.02 37.86 -53.20
C ARG A 920 22.73 37.05 -53.24
N GLU A 921 22.28 36.72 -54.45
CA GLU A 921 21.28 35.69 -54.71
C GLU A 921 21.93 34.33 -54.89
N ILE A 922 21.34 33.30 -54.30
CA ILE A 922 21.79 31.92 -54.39
C ILE A 922 20.62 31.10 -54.91
N ILE A 923 20.84 30.44 -56.05
CA ILE A 923 19.97 29.36 -56.51
C ILE A 923 20.76 28.08 -56.28
N LEU A 924 20.23 27.16 -55.46
CA LEU A 924 20.94 25.93 -55.12
C LEU A 924 20.99 25.00 -56.34
N ASN A 925 22.21 24.65 -56.75
CA ASN A 925 22.48 23.64 -57.78
C ASN A 925 22.08 22.23 -57.28
N PRO A 926 22.04 21.19 -58.15
CA PRO A 926 21.63 19.83 -57.78
C PRO A 926 22.39 19.20 -56.60
N ASP A 927 23.61 19.67 -56.37
CA ASP A 927 24.57 19.33 -55.32
C ASP A 927 24.32 20.07 -54.00
N GLY A 928 23.33 20.98 -53.95
CA GLY A 928 22.64 21.40 -52.73
C GLY A 928 23.49 22.16 -51.71
N VAL A 929 24.72 22.58 -52.02
CA VAL A 929 25.60 23.33 -51.11
C VAL A 929 26.33 24.43 -51.86
N VAL A 930 26.22 25.68 -51.39
CA VAL A 930 26.97 26.82 -51.92
C VAL A 930 27.73 27.53 -50.79
N VAL A 931 29.01 27.83 -51.04
CA VAL A 931 29.89 28.56 -50.13
C VAL A 931 30.19 29.95 -50.70
N ILE A 932 30.08 30.98 -49.86
CA ILE A 932 30.37 32.38 -50.25
C ILE A 932 31.33 33.00 -49.24
N ASP A 933 32.38 33.64 -49.76
CA ASP A 933 33.28 34.49 -48.98
C ASP A 933 32.80 35.95 -49.01
N ALA A 934 32.67 36.57 -47.84
CA ALA A 934 32.45 38.02 -47.74
C ALA A 934 33.76 38.81 -47.92
N VAL A 935 33.69 39.99 -48.56
CA VAL A 935 34.85 40.88 -48.78
C VAL A 935 35.13 41.71 -47.52
N ALA A 936 36.42 41.85 -47.15
CA ALA A 936 36.85 42.54 -45.94
C ALA A 936 36.57 44.06 -45.96
N GLY A 937 36.00 44.58 -44.85
CA GLY A 937 35.84 46.02 -44.57
C GLY A 937 34.64 46.33 -43.63
N GLU A 938 34.92 47.06 -42.54
CA GLU A 938 34.04 47.47 -41.40
C GLU A 938 33.13 46.39 -40.77
N ARG A 939 32.70 46.61 -39.51
CA ARG A 939 31.78 45.69 -38.80
C ARG A 939 30.43 45.68 -39.51
N ARG A 940 30.01 44.51 -40.01
CA ARG A 940 28.70 44.31 -40.67
C ARG A 940 27.96 43.13 -40.05
N PHE A 941 26.64 43.21 -40.08
CA PHE A 941 25.73 42.13 -39.75
C PHE A 941 25.28 41.43 -41.04
N TYR A 942 25.05 40.13 -40.96
CA TYR A 942 24.62 39.31 -42.08
C TYR A 942 23.38 38.50 -41.70
N ARG A 943 22.48 38.28 -42.67
CA ARG A 943 21.35 37.36 -42.52
C ARG A 943 21.08 36.63 -43.82
N GLY A 944 20.55 35.42 -43.69
CA GLY A 944 19.95 34.69 -44.79
C GLY A 944 18.44 34.90 -44.84
N VAL A 945 17.89 35.08 -46.04
CA VAL A 945 16.46 35.21 -46.31
C VAL A 945 16.09 34.15 -47.34
N ILE A 946 15.14 33.29 -47.00
CA ILE A 946 14.58 32.27 -47.91
C ILE A 946 13.44 32.94 -48.68
N ARG A 947 13.43 32.84 -50.01
CA ARG A 947 12.38 33.44 -50.86
C ARG A 947 11.32 32.43 -51.27
#